data_AF-A0AAD8BPS8-F1
#
_entry.id   AF-A0AAD8BPS8-F1
#
_cell.length_a   1.000
_cell.length_b   1.000
_cell.length_c   1.000
_cell.angle_alpha   90.00
_cell.angle_beta   90.00
_cell.angle_gamma   90.00
#
_symmetry.space_group_name_H-M   'P 1'
#
loop_
_entity.id
_entity.type
_entity.pdbx_description
1 polymer ?
#
loop_
_entity_poly.entity_id
_entity_poly.type
_entity_poly.pdbx_seq_one_letter_code
_entity_poly.pdbx_strand_id
1 'polypeptide(L)'
;MITTSPTFKYWTLVLQLEMILLVFVASLRDGNFTLCLQTLEELAPWFFALDQQNYGSWLSVHIHDMKKLQGGSSMCYEDLMQGRFVLQKTSRPFSKMALDQAHEQNNAMIKGEGGAVGLTENPSALRRWMIGGPEVSKVLQDLELSFEIKRSKESDQHHEQDKGFQENFKAGVCRLINVIQETGNPFLEKSAELVTLHDNNIVDAAVHKTLSNIHKTGVAQYNEFMQERLVDMTKPVSAPIRRNNFILIAGAKRKKRSAPQYRISSLKSDCYLFSRLYVACQARNGGLTDFFSYENQSAPPSLSCDGRMRLSNKSGLLKCLEPLQTSSAVPTVTDMTILDGAAVVNILRPGSAKTFADYANQVFIPYVMQTLQNVSHRLDVVWDCYRSDSLKAFTRERRGQEKRKRVTPETVLPSQWGSFLRVDANKTQLFAFLAQYLLTVQSEKYIVTTQGPDVISNKPIDHTNLSPCNHEEADTRMMLHLAHAAEHCRRILIRTVDTEVVVLSVAAMTRHPHLQLWIAMGAGKDFRYIAAHDISKVLGVAKAQCLPLFHSFTGCDTVSCFNGIGKKTDWEVWSKCDHVTDTFKKLCCAPFELTANDMSVLERFVTLLYDRGSNCHDVNSARKYMFTKTGRQIENIPPTSEALFQHCKRAIYQGGHIWSQAHERQPVLPDPSDWG
;
A
#
# COMPACT_ATOMS: atom_id res chain seq x y z
N MET A 1 26.79 -3.06 19.85
CA MET A 1 25.38 -3.22 19.43
C MET A 1 25.07 -2.64 18.03
N ILE A 2 26.06 -2.30 17.20
CA ILE A 2 25.81 -1.72 15.85
C ILE A 2 25.63 -2.82 14.77
N THR A 3 26.20 -4.01 14.99
CA THR A 3 26.19 -5.15 14.04
C THR A 3 24.83 -5.86 13.85
N THR A 4 23.79 -5.45 14.57
CA THR A 4 22.45 -6.06 14.50
C THR A 4 21.47 -5.35 13.58
N SER A 5 21.77 -4.12 13.14
CA SER A 5 20.87 -3.33 12.28
C SER A 5 20.67 -3.98 10.90
N PRO A 6 19.42 -4.15 10.42
CA PRO A 6 19.14 -4.62 9.07
C PRO A 6 19.76 -3.77 7.97
N THR A 7 19.74 -2.44 8.14
CA THR A 7 20.33 -1.49 7.20
C THR A 7 21.84 -1.64 7.11
N PHE A 8 22.51 -1.81 8.25
CA PHE A 8 23.93 -2.14 8.29
C PHE A 8 24.22 -3.42 7.50
N LYS A 9 23.50 -4.51 7.79
CA LYS A 9 23.70 -5.81 7.15
C LYS A 9 23.51 -5.76 5.62
N TYR A 10 22.50 -5.03 5.15
CA TYR A 10 22.28 -4.85 3.71
C TYR A 10 23.45 -4.15 3.04
N TRP A 11 23.93 -3.03 3.58
CA TRP A 11 25.05 -2.29 3.00
C TRP A 11 26.38 -3.05 3.13
N THR A 12 26.57 -3.83 4.19
CA THR A 12 27.68 -4.79 4.26
C THR A 12 27.60 -5.84 3.16
N LEU A 13 26.41 -6.37 2.86
CA LEU A 13 26.21 -7.34 1.78
C LEU A 13 26.53 -6.75 0.41
N VAL A 14 26.07 -5.52 0.14
CA VAL A 14 26.39 -4.78 -1.09
C VAL A 14 27.89 -4.58 -1.21
N LEU A 15 28.55 -4.11 -0.15
CA LEU A 15 29.99 -3.91 -0.12
C LEU A 15 30.75 -5.22 -0.36
N GLN A 16 30.32 -6.33 0.25
CA GLN A 16 30.92 -7.65 0.01
C GLN A 16 30.83 -8.06 -1.46
N LEU A 17 29.67 -7.88 -2.09
CA LEU A 17 29.49 -8.18 -3.52
C LEU A 17 30.37 -7.31 -4.42
N GLU A 18 30.43 -6.00 -4.14
CA GLU A 18 31.31 -5.09 -4.88
C GLU A 18 32.78 -5.47 -4.74
N MET A 19 33.22 -5.85 -3.54
CA MET A 19 34.57 -6.32 -3.29
C MET A 19 34.89 -7.60 -4.08
N ILE A 20 33.99 -8.58 -4.11
CA ILE A 20 34.17 -9.80 -4.91
C ILE A 20 34.33 -9.45 -6.40
N LEU A 21 33.51 -8.54 -6.92
CA LEU A 21 33.64 -8.07 -8.31
C LEU A 21 34.96 -7.36 -8.59
N LEU A 22 35.42 -6.51 -7.66
CA LEU A 22 36.72 -5.83 -7.78
C LEU A 22 37.88 -6.82 -7.75
N VAL A 23 37.82 -7.85 -6.89
CA VAL A 23 38.82 -8.93 -6.84
C VAL A 23 38.80 -9.73 -8.15
N PHE A 24 37.62 -10.00 -8.72
CA PHE A 24 37.50 -10.65 -10.02
C PHE A 24 38.16 -9.83 -11.13
N VAL A 25 37.86 -8.53 -11.19
CA VAL A 25 38.50 -7.61 -12.16
C VAL A 25 40.02 -7.59 -11.97
N ALA A 26 40.50 -7.48 -10.73
CA ALA A 26 41.92 -7.51 -10.42
C ALA A 26 42.58 -8.82 -10.89
N SER A 27 41.93 -9.96 -10.66
CA SER A 27 42.44 -11.26 -11.11
C SER A 27 42.66 -11.34 -12.62
N LEU A 28 41.77 -10.73 -13.41
CA LEU A 28 41.92 -10.66 -14.87
C LEU A 28 43.02 -9.67 -15.28
N ARG A 29 43.06 -8.51 -14.64
CA ARG A 29 44.01 -7.42 -14.93
C ARG A 29 45.45 -7.79 -14.60
N ASP A 30 45.64 -8.65 -13.61
CA ASP A 30 46.94 -9.24 -13.24
C ASP A 30 47.24 -10.55 -13.96
N GLY A 31 46.23 -11.21 -14.54
CA GLY A 31 46.34 -12.55 -15.12
C GLY A 31 46.60 -13.62 -14.06
N ASN A 32 46.03 -13.44 -12.87
CA ASN A 32 46.14 -14.37 -11.75
C ASN A 32 45.03 -15.42 -11.83
N PHE A 33 45.37 -16.60 -12.37
CA PHE A 33 44.40 -17.67 -12.60
C PHE A 33 43.80 -18.22 -11.31
N THR A 34 44.62 -18.43 -10.27
CA THR A 34 44.15 -18.93 -8.97
C THR A 34 43.12 -17.99 -8.35
N LEU A 35 43.41 -16.70 -8.34
CA LEU A 35 42.49 -15.69 -7.80
C LEU A 35 41.20 -15.60 -8.64
N CYS A 36 41.32 -15.71 -9.96
CA CYS A 36 40.17 -15.72 -10.87
C CYS A 36 39.23 -16.88 -10.52
N LEU A 37 39.78 -18.10 -10.40
CA LEU A 37 39.00 -19.30 -10.10
C LEU A 37 38.34 -19.23 -8.71
N GLN A 38 39.08 -18.80 -7.68
CA GLN A 38 38.54 -18.60 -6.34
C GLN A 38 37.39 -17.58 -6.33
N THR A 39 37.54 -16.48 -7.06
CA THR A 39 36.50 -15.44 -7.11
C THR A 39 35.27 -15.91 -7.88
N LEU A 40 35.45 -16.70 -8.94
CA LEU A 40 34.33 -17.32 -9.66
C LEU A 40 33.56 -18.31 -8.77
N GLU A 41 34.24 -19.03 -7.88
CA GLU A 41 33.59 -19.87 -6.87
C GLU A 41 32.80 -19.06 -5.85
N GLU A 42 33.30 -17.93 -5.40
CA GLU A 42 32.57 -17.02 -4.52
C GLU A 42 31.36 -16.39 -5.22
N LEU A 43 31.43 -16.15 -6.53
CA LEU A 43 30.33 -15.61 -7.34
C LEU A 43 29.27 -16.65 -7.69
N ALA A 44 29.64 -17.93 -7.88
CA ALA A 44 28.73 -18.97 -8.33
C ALA A 44 27.42 -19.07 -7.50
N PRO A 45 27.45 -19.09 -6.15
CA PRO A 45 26.26 -19.07 -5.30
C PRO A 45 25.27 -17.93 -5.61
N TRP A 46 25.77 -16.75 -5.98
CA TRP A 46 24.93 -15.59 -6.27
C TRP A 46 24.12 -15.75 -7.55
N PHE A 47 24.66 -16.41 -8.56
CA PHE A 47 23.91 -16.70 -9.79
C PHE A 47 22.74 -17.65 -9.52
N PHE A 48 22.88 -18.61 -8.61
CA PHE A 48 21.76 -19.46 -8.17
C PHE A 48 20.74 -18.68 -7.35
N ALA A 49 21.19 -17.90 -6.37
CA ALA A 49 20.30 -17.11 -5.51
C ALA A 49 19.44 -16.11 -6.30
N LEU A 50 20.01 -15.47 -7.32
CA LEU A 50 19.40 -14.40 -8.12
C LEU A 50 18.78 -14.88 -9.44
N ASP A 51 18.47 -16.17 -9.55
CA ASP A 51 17.79 -16.79 -10.70
C ASP A 51 18.54 -16.64 -12.05
N GLN A 52 19.85 -16.47 -12.02
CA GLN A 52 20.75 -16.46 -13.18
C GLN A 52 21.25 -17.88 -13.51
N GLN A 53 20.30 -18.80 -13.64
CA GLN A 53 20.54 -20.25 -13.63
C GLN A 53 21.41 -20.74 -14.79
N ASN A 54 21.31 -20.11 -15.97
CA ASN A 54 22.16 -20.43 -17.12
C ASN A 54 23.62 -20.13 -16.82
N TYR A 55 23.89 -18.95 -16.27
CA TYR A 55 25.24 -18.57 -15.84
C TYR A 55 25.71 -19.47 -14.69
N GLY A 56 24.88 -19.68 -13.67
CA GLY A 56 25.21 -20.56 -12.54
C GLY A 56 25.59 -21.97 -12.98
N SER A 57 24.83 -22.58 -13.90
CA SER A 57 25.09 -23.94 -14.38
C SER A 57 26.41 -24.04 -15.14
N TRP A 58 26.60 -23.22 -16.17
CA TRP A 58 27.81 -23.30 -17.01
C TRP A 58 29.06 -22.80 -16.29
N LEU A 59 28.91 -21.83 -15.38
CA LEU A 59 30.01 -21.40 -14.52
C LEU A 59 30.44 -22.54 -13.58
N SER A 60 29.49 -23.29 -13.01
CA SER A 60 29.80 -24.44 -12.16
C SER A 60 30.58 -25.52 -12.92
N VAL A 61 30.17 -25.83 -14.16
CA VAL A 61 30.90 -26.75 -15.05
C VAL A 61 32.29 -26.22 -15.35
N HIS A 62 32.40 -24.94 -15.72
CA HIS A 62 33.68 -24.30 -16.01
C HIS A 62 34.63 -24.40 -14.80
N ILE A 63 34.18 -24.03 -13.60
CA ILE A 63 34.97 -24.12 -12.37
C ILE A 63 35.46 -25.55 -12.13
N HIS A 64 34.55 -26.54 -12.23
CA HIS A 64 34.87 -27.96 -12.03
C HIS A 64 35.94 -28.46 -12.99
N ASP A 65 35.79 -28.16 -14.28
CA ASP A 65 36.72 -28.57 -15.32
C ASP A 65 38.09 -27.89 -15.13
N MET A 66 38.11 -26.59 -14.83
CA MET A 66 39.34 -25.84 -14.56
C MET A 66 40.10 -26.41 -13.34
N LYS A 67 39.39 -26.82 -12.28
CA LYS A 67 40.02 -27.47 -11.12
C LYS A 67 40.60 -28.85 -11.43
N LYS A 68 39.94 -29.64 -12.28
CA LYS A 68 40.44 -30.95 -12.69
C LYS A 68 41.73 -30.89 -13.52
N LEU A 69 41.99 -29.77 -14.21
CA LEU A 69 43.21 -29.60 -15.00
C LEU A 69 44.49 -29.72 -14.16
N GLN A 70 44.44 -29.35 -12.87
CA GLN A 70 45.56 -29.47 -11.93
C GLN A 70 46.08 -30.92 -11.80
N GLY A 71 45.24 -31.93 -12.04
CA GLY A 71 45.58 -33.35 -11.95
C GLY A 71 45.68 -34.10 -13.28
N GLY A 72 45.48 -33.43 -14.43
CA GLY A 72 45.32 -34.08 -15.73
C GLY A 72 46.37 -33.73 -16.80
N SER A 73 46.37 -32.47 -17.27
CA SER A 73 47.20 -32.02 -18.41
C SER A 73 48.14 -30.90 -17.96
N SER A 74 49.42 -31.22 -17.75
CA SER A 74 50.38 -30.27 -17.13
C SER A 74 50.56 -29.01 -17.97
N MET A 75 50.66 -29.15 -19.30
CA MET A 75 50.98 -28.03 -20.19
C MET A 75 49.89 -26.94 -20.24
N CYS A 76 48.62 -27.33 -20.34
CA CYS A 76 47.52 -26.34 -20.37
C CYS A 76 47.39 -25.64 -19.01
N TYR A 77 47.53 -26.38 -17.92
CA TYR A 77 47.46 -25.81 -16.58
C TYR A 77 48.62 -24.84 -16.30
N GLU A 78 49.84 -25.19 -16.75
CA GLU A 78 51.02 -24.32 -16.68
C GLU A 78 50.80 -23.00 -17.44
N ASP A 79 50.24 -23.06 -18.66
CA ASP A 79 49.93 -21.86 -19.45
C ASP A 79 48.90 -20.96 -18.76
N LEU A 80 47.86 -21.54 -18.14
CA LEU A 80 46.87 -20.79 -17.36
C LEU A 80 47.54 -20.12 -16.15
N MET A 81 48.40 -20.82 -15.43
CA MET A 81 49.15 -20.30 -14.28
C MET A 81 50.14 -19.19 -14.67
N GLN A 82 50.65 -19.20 -15.90
CA GLN A 82 51.44 -18.11 -16.47
C GLN A 82 50.58 -16.91 -16.92
N GLY A 83 49.26 -16.98 -16.76
CA GLY A 83 48.32 -15.92 -17.11
C GLY A 83 47.92 -15.89 -18.58
N ARG A 84 48.13 -16.96 -19.35
CA ARG A 84 47.81 -17.03 -20.80
C ARG A 84 46.32 -17.19 -21.11
N PHE A 85 45.44 -16.95 -20.14
CA PHE A 85 43.97 -16.91 -20.31
C PHE A 85 43.43 -15.48 -20.49
N VAL A 86 44.29 -14.48 -20.34
CA VAL A 86 44.00 -13.05 -20.58
C VAL A 86 44.97 -12.48 -21.60
N LEU A 87 44.58 -11.39 -22.24
CA LEU A 87 45.38 -10.71 -23.25
C LEU A 87 45.75 -9.31 -22.80
N GLN A 88 46.93 -8.85 -23.19
CA GLN A 88 47.43 -7.51 -22.92
C GLN A 88 47.68 -6.77 -24.25
N LYS A 89 46.94 -5.69 -24.50
CA LYS A 89 47.11 -4.88 -25.73
C LYS A 89 48.17 -3.78 -25.59
N THR A 90 48.48 -3.36 -24.36
CA THR A 90 49.43 -2.27 -24.08
C THR A 90 50.44 -2.69 -23.01
N SER A 91 51.64 -2.12 -23.02
CA SER A 91 52.68 -2.39 -22.01
C SER A 91 52.32 -1.89 -20.60
N ARG A 92 51.22 -1.14 -20.44
CA ARG A 92 50.82 -0.54 -19.16
C ARG A 92 50.54 -1.61 -18.11
N PRO A 93 50.94 -1.39 -16.83
CA PRO A 93 50.58 -2.30 -15.75
C PRO A 93 49.06 -2.34 -15.57
N PHE A 94 48.55 -3.46 -15.04
CA PHE A 94 47.13 -3.66 -14.75
C PHE A 94 46.21 -3.47 -15.97
N SER A 95 46.69 -3.76 -17.18
CA SER A 95 45.95 -3.52 -18.44
C SER A 95 45.48 -4.80 -19.14
N LYS A 96 45.77 -5.98 -18.58
CA LYS A 96 45.30 -7.27 -19.13
C LYS A 96 43.77 -7.31 -19.11
N MET A 97 43.17 -8.03 -20.05
CA MET A 97 41.73 -8.13 -20.20
C MET A 97 41.32 -9.52 -20.68
N ALA A 98 40.05 -9.87 -20.46
CA ALA A 98 39.49 -11.12 -20.98
C ALA A 98 39.58 -11.16 -22.52
N LEU A 99 39.76 -12.36 -23.06
CA LEU A 99 39.88 -12.57 -24.52
C LEU A 99 38.65 -12.07 -25.29
N ASP A 100 37.45 -12.30 -24.74
CA ASP A 100 36.19 -11.83 -25.34
C ASP A 100 36.14 -10.31 -25.43
N GLN A 101 36.53 -9.61 -24.35
CA GLN A 101 36.63 -8.15 -24.33
C GLN A 101 37.66 -7.63 -25.34
N ALA A 102 38.81 -8.30 -25.47
CA ALA A 102 39.83 -7.95 -26.46
C ALA A 102 39.31 -8.13 -27.90
N HIS A 103 38.60 -9.24 -28.15
CA HIS A 103 37.95 -9.49 -29.43
C HIS A 103 36.88 -8.44 -29.74
N GLU A 104 36.05 -8.05 -28.77
CA GLU A 104 35.03 -7.02 -28.96
C GLU A 104 35.65 -5.66 -29.33
N GLN A 105 36.73 -5.26 -28.66
CA GLN A 105 37.48 -4.05 -29.01
C GLN A 105 38.06 -4.12 -30.43
N ASN A 106 38.60 -5.27 -30.84
CA ASN A 106 39.15 -5.44 -32.19
C ASN A 106 38.04 -5.40 -33.25
N ASN A 107 36.91 -6.02 -32.96
CA ASN A 107 35.74 -5.98 -33.82
C ASN A 107 35.21 -4.56 -34.00
N ALA A 108 35.26 -3.71 -32.97
CA ALA A 108 34.82 -2.32 -33.03
C ALA A 108 35.62 -1.47 -34.04
N MET A 109 36.90 -1.77 -34.27
CA MET A 109 37.74 -1.04 -35.23
C MET A 109 37.33 -1.30 -36.70
N ILE A 110 36.59 -2.38 -36.95
CA ILE A 110 36.24 -2.85 -38.30
C ILE A 110 34.74 -2.70 -38.56
N LYS A 111 33.90 -2.58 -37.51
CA LYS A 111 32.45 -2.41 -37.62
C LYS A 111 32.09 -0.98 -38.06
N GLY A 112 31.18 -0.85 -39.04
CA GLY A 112 30.54 0.44 -39.38
C GLY A 112 29.37 0.78 -38.44
N GLU A 113 28.69 1.92 -38.67
CA GLU A 113 27.62 2.47 -37.80
C GLU A 113 26.43 1.52 -37.53
N GLY A 114 26.24 0.48 -38.36
CA GLY A 114 25.16 -0.53 -38.21
C GLY A 114 25.50 -1.77 -37.37
N GLY A 115 26.72 -1.88 -36.81
CA GLY A 115 27.14 -3.05 -36.04
C GLY A 115 27.32 -4.32 -36.89
N ALA A 116 27.16 -5.51 -36.29
CA ALA A 116 27.31 -6.80 -36.99
C ALA A 116 26.01 -7.31 -37.64
N VAL A 117 24.93 -6.53 -37.61
CA VAL A 117 23.60 -6.95 -38.08
C VAL A 117 23.64 -7.24 -39.58
N GLY A 118 23.23 -8.46 -39.98
CA GLY A 118 23.26 -8.94 -41.36
C GLY A 118 24.63 -9.40 -41.88
N LEU A 119 25.71 -9.20 -41.11
CA LEU A 119 27.06 -9.59 -41.51
C LEU A 119 27.30 -11.11 -41.37
N THR A 120 26.78 -11.71 -40.30
CA THR A 120 26.91 -13.16 -40.03
C THR A 120 26.01 -14.03 -40.91
N GLU A 121 24.99 -13.44 -41.54
CA GLU A 121 24.01 -14.12 -42.39
C GLU A 121 24.45 -14.16 -43.87
N ASN A 122 25.52 -13.45 -44.24
CA ASN A 122 26.10 -13.46 -45.58
C ASN A 122 27.52 -14.05 -45.55
N PRO A 123 27.72 -15.30 -46.01
CA PRO A 123 29.01 -16.00 -45.95
C PRO A 123 30.16 -15.24 -46.63
N SER A 124 29.88 -14.52 -47.72
CA SER A 124 30.89 -13.75 -48.46
C SER A 124 31.25 -12.43 -47.77
N ALA A 125 30.30 -11.82 -47.06
CA ALA A 125 30.56 -10.65 -46.22
C ALA A 125 31.32 -11.05 -44.94
N LEU A 126 30.89 -12.12 -44.29
CA LEU A 126 31.57 -12.71 -43.13
C LEU A 126 33.01 -13.09 -43.46
N ARG A 127 33.25 -13.77 -44.59
CA ARG A 127 34.61 -14.14 -45.03
C ARG A 127 35.49 -12.92 -45.28
N ARG A 128 34.97 -11.89 -45.97
CA ARG A 128 35.71 -10.63 -46.19
C ARG A 128 36.04 -9.94 -44.87
N TRP A 129 35.12 -9.97 -43.92
CA TRP A 129 35.33 -9.38 -42.59
C TRP A 129 36.35 -10.17 -41.75
N MET A 130 36.25 -11.50 -41.72
CA MET A 130 37.16 -12.37 -40.97
C MET A 130 38.59 -12.37 -41.51
N ILE A 131 38.76 -12.29 -42.84
CA ILE A 131 40.09 -12.33 -43.48
C ILE A 131 40.65 -10.92 -43.67
N GLY A 132 39.84 -9.99 -44.20
CA GLY A 132 40.29 -8.63 -44.51
C GLY A 132 40.29 -7.69 -43.32
N GLY A 133 39.41 -7.91 -42.33
CA GLY A 133 39.30 -7.05 -41.15
C GLY A 133 40.59 -6.92 -40.35
N PRO A 134 41.24 -8.04 -39.96
CA PRO A 134 42.53 -8.00 -39.27
C PRO A 134 43.61 -7.25 -40.06
N GLU A 135 43.70 -7.45 -41.38
CA GLU A 135 44.68 -6.79 -42.24
C GLU A 135 44.39 -5.28 -42.38
N VAL A 136 43.13 -4.88 -42.53
CA VAL A 136 42.72 -3.47 -42.57
C VAL A 136 43.03 -2.80 -41.22
N SER A 137 42.72 -3.47 -40.11
CA SER A 137 43.04 -2.96 -38.78
C SER A 137 44.55 -2.79 -38.59
N LYS A 138 45.36 -3.72 -39.09
CA LYS A 138 46.82 -3.65 -39.05
C LYS A 138 47.35 -2.47 -39.87
N VAL A 139 46.87 -2.31 -41.11
CA VAL A 139 47.26 -1.19 -41.98
C VAL A 139 46.86 0.15 -41.37
N LEU A 140 45.67 0.26 -40.78
CA LEU A 140 45.25 1.47 -40.06
C LEU A 140 46.18 1.78 -38.89
N GLN A 141 46.55 0.77 -38.11
CA GLN A 141 47.46 0.92 -36.98
C GLN A 141 48.87 1.33 -37.42
N ASP A 142 49.40 0.72 -38.47
CA ASP A 142 50.70 1.08 -39.07
C ASP A 142 50.68 2.51 -39.64
N LEU A 143 49.56 2.92 -40.24
CA LEU A 143 49.35 4.28 -40.74
C LEU A 143 49.36 5.30 -39.59
N GLU A 144 48.60 5.04 -38.52
CA GLU A 144 48.56 5.89 -37.32
C GLU A 144 49.95 6.03 -36.67
N LEU A 145 50.76 4.97 -36.67
CA LEU A 145 52.14 4.99 -36.18
C LEU A 145 53.06 5.80 -37.09
N SER A 146 52.89 5.72 -38.41
CA SER A 146 53.73 6.41 -39.41
C SER A 146 53.57 7.93 -39.43
N PHE A 147 52.40 8.46 -39.05
CA PHE A 147 52.12 9.90 -39.10
C PHE A 147 52.44 10.65 -37.79
N GLU A 148 53.02 9.98 -36.77
CA GLU A 148 53.28 10.54 -35.43
C GLU A 148 52.05 11.16 -34.71
N ILE A 149 50.84 11.01 -35.25
CA ILE A 149 49.61 11.68 -34.77
C ILE A 149 49.26 11.29 -33.31
N LYS A 150 49.80 10.16 -32.80
CA LYS A 150 49.58 9.67 -31.43
C LYS A 150 50.81 9.71 -30.52
N ARG A 151 51.89 10.43 -30.84
CA ARG A 151 52.99 10.69 -29.87
C ARG A 151 52.63 11.76 -28.82
N SER A 152 51.39 11.83 -28.36
CA SER A 152 51.07 12.56 -27.14
C SER A 152 51.54 11.71 -25.96
N LYS A 153 52.82 11.84 -25.55
CA LYS A 153 53.46 11.20 -24.39
C LYS A 153 52.72 9.93 -23.96
N GLU A 154 52.92 8.81 -24.66
CA GLU A 154 52.41 7.53 -24.19
C GLU A 154 53.05 7.25 -22.84
N SER A 155 52.34 7.63 -21.78
CA SER A 155 52.73 7.30 -20.43
C SER A 155 52.60 5.79 -20.31
N ASP A 156 53.67 5.15 -19.83
CA ASP A 156 53.63 3.76 -19.37
C ASP A 156 52.71 3.60 -18.15
N GLN A 157 52.21 4.70 -17.60
CA GLN A 157 51.29 4.70 -16.47
C GLN A 157 49.87 4.32 -16.89
N HIS A 158 49.20 3.60 -16.01
CA HIS A 158 47.77 3.33 -16.11
C HIS A 158 46.98 4.64 -15.99
N HIS A 159 45.83 4.76 -16.67
CA HIS A 159 45.05 6.02 -16.69
C HIS A 159 44.58 6.46 -15.30
N GLU A 160 44.43 5.54 -14.36
CA GLU A 160 44.09 5.84 -12.96
C GLU A 160 45.25 6.43 -12.14
N GLN A 161 46.48 6.38 -12.67
CA GLN A 161 47.65 7.05 -12.08
C GLN A 161 47.75 8.52 -12.50
N ASP A 162 46.91 8.96 -13.45
CA ASP A 162 46.82 10.36 -13.84
C ASP A 162 46.33 11.22 -12.67
N LYS A 163 46.96 12.38 -12.48
CA LYS A 163 46.64 13.29 -11.38
C LYS A 163 45.20 13.80 -11.48
N GLY A 164 44.73 14.12 -12.69
CA GLY A 164 43.36 14.58 -12.92
C GLY A 164 42.34 13.49 -12.59
N PHE A 165 42.63 12.23 -12.92
CA PHE A 165 41.80 11.10 -12.50
C PHE A 165 41.73 10.98 -10.97
N GLN A 166 42.87 11.02 -10.28
CA GLN A 166 42.94 10.91 -8.81
C GLN A 166 42.20 12.05 -8.09
N GLU A 167 42.34 13.29 -8.58
CA GLU A 167 41.63 14.46 -8.03
C GLU A 167 40.11 14.32 -8.22
N ASN A 168 39.67 13.89 -9.42
CA ASN A 168 38.25 13.66 -9.70
C ASN A 168 37.67 12.51 -8.86
N PHE A 169 38.42 11.41 -8.70
CA PHE A 169 38.03 10.28 -7.86
C PHE A 169 37.88 10.72 -6.40
N LYS A 170 38.88 11.43 -5.85
CA LYS A 170 38.83 11.97 -4.48
C LYS A 170 37.64 12.92 -4.29
N ALA A 171 37.39 13.82 -5.24
CA ALA A 171 36.24 14.71 -5.20
C ALA A 171 34.90 13.93 -5.22
N GLY A 172 34.82 12.85 -6.01
CA GLY A 172 33.69 11.93 -6.02
C GLY A 172 33.45 11.25 -4.67
N VAL A 173 34.51 10.73 -4.05
CA VAL A 173 34.45 10.12 -2.71
C VAL A 173 33.98 11.13 -1.67
N CYS A 174 34.51 12.35 -1.65
CA CYS A 174 34.06 13.39 -0.72
C CYS A 174 32.58 13.74 -0.90
N ARG A 175 32.09 13.86 -2.15
CA ARG A 175 30.66 14.08 -2.42
C ARG A 175 29.80 12.94 -1.89
N LEU A 176 30.22 11.69 -2.10
CA LEU A 176 29.49 10.53 -1.59
C LEU A 176 29.46 10.50 -0.05
N ILE A 177 30.58 10.80 0.61
CA ILE A 177 30.65 10.89 2.08
C ILE A 177 29.69 11.97 2.60
N ASN A 178 29.69 13.16 1.99
CA ASN A 178 28.79 14.24 2.40
C ASN A 178 27.31 13.83 2.26
N VAL A 179 26.94 13.20 1.14
CA VAL A 179 25.57 12.70 0.95
C VAL A 179 25.21 11.68 2.04
N ILE A 180 26.09 10.72 2.33
CA ILE A 180 25.84 9.71 3.39
C ILE A 180 25.70 10.37 4.77
N GLN A 181 26.48 11.41 5.07
CA GLN A 181 26.39 12.14 6.33
C GLN A 181 25.09 12.95 6.44
N GLU A 182 24.66 13.59 5.35
CA GLU A 182 23.43 14.38 5.29
C GLU A 182 22.16 13.50 5.32
N THR A 183 22.15 12.39 4.58
CA THR A 183 20.96 11.53 4.47
C THR A 183 20.82 10.52 5.62
N GLY A 184 21.88 10.34 6.40
CA GLY A 184 21.96 9.38 7.49
C GLY A 184 22.92 8.23 7.16
N ASN A 185 23.92 8.03 8.02
CA ASN A 185 24.94 7.00 7.82
C ASN A 185 24.36 5.59 8.10
N PRO A 186 24.29 4.69 7.09
CA PRO A 186 23.71 3.35 7.26
C PRO A 186 24.47 2.49 8.26
N PHE A 187 25.75 2.78 8.49
CA PHE A 187 26.60 2.05 9.41
C PHE A 187 26.46 2.52 10.87
N LEU A 188 25.77 3.64 11.11
CA LEU A 188 25.44 4.14 12.45
C LEU A 188 23.96 3.93 12.80
N GLU A 189 23.16 3.42 11.87
CA GLU A 189 21.74 3.16 12.06
C GLU A 189 21.52 2.06 13.11
N LYS A 190 20.68 2.34 14.11
CA LYS A 190 20.35 1.43 15.22
C LYS A 190 18.93 0.85 15.12
N SER A 191 18.16 1.28 14.13
CA SER A 191 16.79 0.81 13.88
C SER A 191 16.75 -0.70 13.64
N ALA A 192 15.68 -1.32 14.11
CA ALA A 192 15.31 -2.69 13.77
C ALA A 192 14.65 -2.81 12.38
N GLU A 193 14.49 -1.69 11.67
CA GLU A 193 13.87 -1.62 10.34
C GLU A 193 14.94 -1.34 9.26
N LEU A 194 14.80 -1.99 8.10
CA LEU A 194 15.63 -1.72 6.92
C LEU A 194 15.12 -0.46 6.23
N VAL A 195 15.98 0.54 6.03
CA VAL A 195 15.60 1.83 5.41
C VAL A 195 16.43 2.14 4.15
N THR A 196 15.82 2.81 3.18
CA THR A 196 16.52 3.31 1.98
C THR A 196 17.14 4.68 2.23
N LEU A 197 18.42 4.86 1.87
CA LEU A 197 19.20 6.06 2.22
C LEU A 197 18.64 7.38 1.70
N HIS A 198 18.19 7.42 0.44
CA HIS A 198 17.83 8.68 -0.22
C HIS A 198 16.47 9.26 0.23
N ASP A 199 15.54 8.42 0.70
CA ASP A 199 14.15 8.80 0.98
C ASP A 199 13.66 8.34 2.36
N ASN A 200 14.50 7.64 3.14
CA ASN A 200 14.19 7.07 4.46
C ASN A 200 12.89 6.23 4.47
N ASN A 201 12.61 5.58 3.35
CA ASN A 201 11.49 4.66 3.25
C ASN A 201 11.85 3.32 3.89
N ILE A 202 10.90 2.77 4.64
CA ILE A 202 11.05 1.48 5.30
C ILE A 202 10.78 0.38 4.27
N VAL A 203 11.74 -0.52 4.14
CA VAL A 203 11.68 -1.69 3.26
C VAL A 203 10.85 -2.79 3.91
N ASP A 204 10.05 -3.48 3.09
CA ASP A 204 9.15 -4.54 3.53
C ASP A 204 9.87 -5.66 4.31
N ALA A 205 9.24 -6.16 5.37
CA ALA A 205 9.81 -7.18 6.24
C ALA A 205 10.14 -8.49 5.51
N ALA A 206 9.38 -8.86 4.47
CA ALA A 206 9.66 -10.02 3.64
C ALA A 206 10.96 -9.83 2.83
N VAL A 207 11.23 -8.61 2.37
CA VAL A 207 12.50 -8.27 1.69
C VAL A 207 13.66 -8.35 2.68
N HIS A 208 13.50 -7.85 3.91
CA HIS A 208 14.52 -7.99 4.96
C HIS A 208 14.85 -9.46 5.27
N LYS A 209 13.83 -10.31 5.43
CA LYS A 209 14.02 -11.76 5.64
C LYS A 209 14.72 -12.42 4.46
N THR A 210 14.40 -12.00 3.24
CA THR A 210 15.02 -12.49 2.01
C THR A 210 16.50 -12.12 1.96
N LEU A 211 16.84 -10.82 2.10
CA LEU A 211 18.21 -10.32 2.07
C LEU A 211 19.09 -10.95 3.16
N SER A 212 18.52 -11.26 4.33
CA SER A 212 19.26 -11.91 5.42
C SER A 212 19.67 -13.36 5.12
N ASN A 213 18.98 -14.04 4.20
CA ASN A 213 19.19 -15.46 3.92
C ASN A 213 19.66 -15.74 2.48
N ILE A 214 19.63 -14.74 1.60
CA ILE A 214 19.86 -14.91 0.15
C ILE A 214 21.17 -15.62 -0.18
N HIS A 215 22.27 -15.24 0.49
CA HIS A 215 23.58 -15.86 0.27
C HIS A 215 23.59 -17.33 0.72
N LYS A 216 23.02 -17.63 1.88
CA LYS A 216 22.90 -19.01 2.39
C LYS A 216 22.11 -19.90 1.45
N THR A 217 21.01 -19.38 0.89
CA THR A 217 20.21 -20.10 -0.10
C THR A 217 21.02 -20.38 -1.36
N GLY A 218 21.76 -19.38 -1.87
CA GLY A 218 22.63 -19.55 -3.04
C GLY A 218 23.70 -20.63 -2.86
N VAL A 219 24.37 -20.63 -1.70
CA VAL A 219 25.41 -21.62 -1.38
C VAL A 219 24.82 -23.04 -1.33
N ALA A 220 23.66 -23.20 -0.68
CA ALA A 220 22.98 -24.50 -0.63
C ALA A 220 22.63 -25.01 -2.04
N GLN A 221 22.08 -24.14 -2.89
CA GLN A 221 21.70 -24.48 -4.27
C GLN A 221 22.91 -24.81 -5.16
N TYR A 222 24.00 -24.06 -5.01
CA TYR A 222 25.25 -24.34 -5.72
C TYR A 222 25.81 -25.71 -5.33
N ASN A 223 25.90 -26.00 -4.02
CA ASN A 223 26.41 -27.28 -3.53
C ASN A 223 25.54 -28.45 -3.97
N GLU A 224 24.21 -28.31 -3.91
CA GLU A 224 23.25 -29.31 -4.41
C GLU A 224 23.46 -29.55 -5.91
N PHE A 225 23.61 -28.50 -6.72
CA PHE A 225 23.89 -28.62 -8.15
C PHE A 225 25.20 -29.37 -8.43
N MET A 226 26.29 -29.00 -7.74
CA MET A 226 27.59 -29.66 -7.88
C MET A 226 27.47 -31.15 -7.56
N GLN A 227 26.83 -31.48 -6.45
CA GLN A 227 26.66 -32.85 -5.99
C GLN A 227 25.82 -33.67 -6.97
N GLU A 228 24.60 -33.23 -7.28
CA GLU A 228 23.67 -34.01 -8.09
C GLU A 228 24.13 -34.18 -9.54
N ARG A 229 24.86 -33.22 -10.10
CA ARG A 229 25.11 -33.14 -11.55
C ARG A 229 26.57 -33.36 -11.96
N LEU A 230 27.53 -32.97 -11.12
CA LEU A 230 28.96 -33.07 -11.44
C LEU A 230 29.72 -34.12 -10.63
N VAL A 231 29.17 -34.53 -9.48
CA VAL A 231 29.73 -35.60 -8.63
C VAL A 231 28.95 -36.91 -8.82
N ASP A 232 27.68 -36.95 -8.41
CA ASP A 232 26.87 -38.17 -8.41
C ASP A 232 26.22 -38.44 -9.78
N MET A 233 26.14 -37.42 -10.64
CA MET A 233 25.56 -37.48 -11.99
C MET A 233 24.12 -38.04 -12.03
N THR A 234 23.34 -37.82 -10.96
CA THR A 234 21.93 -38.24 -10.85
C THR A 234 21.00 -37.47 -11.78
N LYS A 235 21.41 -36.27 -12.23
CA LYS A 235 20.64 -35.41 -13.15
C LYS A 235 21.57 -34.82 -14.22
N PRO A 236 21.11 -34.65 -15.47
CA PRO A 236 21.89 -33.98 -16.50
C PRO A 236 22.05 -32.48 -16.20
N VAL A 237 23.17 -31.90 -16.64
CA VAL A 237 23.46 -30.46 -16.49
C VAL A 237 22.34 -29.58 -17.07
N SER A 238 21.70 -30.01 -18.15
CA SER A 238 20.59 -29.31 -18.82
C SER A 238 19.24 -29.39 -18.10
N ALA A 239 19.11 -30.19 -17.03
CA ALA A 239 17.84 -30.33 -16.32
C ALA A 239 17.39 -28.98 -15.73
N PRO A 240 16.08 -28.65 -15.74
CA PRO A 240 15.58 -27.40 -15.19
C PRO A 240 15.99 -27.19 -13.73
N ILE A 241 16.31 -25.94 -13.36
CA ILE A 241 16.57 -25.52 -11.98
C ILE A 241 15.38 -24.68 -11.51
N ARG A 242 14.90 -24.93 -10.29
CA ARG A 242 13.79 -24.16 -9.71
C ARG A 242 14.22 -22.73 -9.44
N ARG A 243 13.38 -21.76 -9.80
CA ARG A 243 13.60 -20.33 -9.50
C ARG A 243 13.16 -19.99 -8.08
N ASN A 244 13.92 -19.11 -7.44
CA ASN A 244 13.64 -18.54 -6.13
C ASN A 244 12.55 -17.47 -6.20
N ASN A 245 12.54 -16.64 -7.24
CA ASN A 245 11.61 -15.52 -7.41
C ASN A 245 11.56 -14.58 -6.19
N PHE A 246 12.73 -14.29 -5.61
CA PHE A 246 12.83 -13.44 -4.43
C PHE A 246 12.22 -12.05 -4.67
N ILE A 247 11.44 -11.57 -3.70
CA ILE A 247 10.98 -10.18 -3.70
C ILE A 247 12.13 -9.32 -3.21
N LEU A 248 12.73 -8.55 -4.11
CA LEU A 248 13.77 -7.56 -3.82
C LEU A 248 13.18 -6.14 -3.80
N ILE A 249 13.98 -5.15 -3.41
CA ILE A 249 13.55 -3.75 -3.18
C ILE A 249 12.81 -3.13 -4.40
N ALA A 250 13.11 -3.57 -5.63
CA ALA A 250 12.47 -3.09 -6.86
C ALA A 250 11.22 -3.89 -7.33
N GLY A 251 10.93 -5.06 -6.75
CA GLY A 251 9.99 -6.05 -7.29
C GLY A 251 8.52 -5.93 -6.85
N ALA A 252 8.18 -5.01 -5.95
CA ALA A 252 6.90 -5.04 -5.22
C ALA A 252 5.65 -4.51 -5.97
N LYS A 253 5.65 -4.37 -7.30
CA LYS A 253 4.46 -3.86 -8.02
C LYS A 253 3.62 -5.00 -8.62
N ARG A 254 2.62 -5.48 -7.87
CA ARG A 254 1.52 -6.29 -8.45
C ARG A 254 0.75 -5.45 -9.48
N LYS A 255 0.73 -5.86 -10.75
CA LYS A 255 -0.09 -5.22 -11.80
C LYS A 255 -1.57 -5.54 -11.57
N LYS A 256 -2.43 -4.51 -11.51
CA LYS A 256 -3.90 -4.66 -11.54
C LYS A 256 -4.36 -5.08 -12.96
N ARG A 257 -5.43 -5.88 -13.06
CA ARG A 257 -6.09 -6.23 -14.34
C ARG A 257 -6.62 -4.99 -15.06
N SER A 258 -6.66 -5.02 -16.40
CA SER A 258 -7.14 -3.90 -17.22
C SER A 258 -8.67 -3.94 -17.38
N ALA A 259 -9.30 -2.79 -17.64
CA ALA A 259 -10.76 -2.67 -17.80
C ALA A 259 -11.37 -3.64 -18.86
N PRO A 260 -10.73 -3.92 -20.01
CA PRO A 260 -11.24 -4.91 -20.97
C PRO A 260 -11.27 -6.34 -20.40
N GLN A 261 -10.28 -6.70 -19.57
CA GLN A 261 -10.23 -8.02 -18.93
C GLN A 261 -11.39 -8.20 -17.93
N TYR A 262 -11.80 -7.13 -17.24
CA TYR A 262 -12.97 -7.15 -16.36
C TYR A 262 -14.26 -7.41 -17.14
N ARG A 263 -14.48 -6.69 -18.24
CA ARG A 263 -15.68 -6.84 -19.08
C ARG A 263 -15.82 -8.25 -19.64
N ILE A 264 -14.71 -8.86 -20.08
CA ILE A 264 -14.70 -10.24 -20.56
C ILE A 264 -15.04 -11.23 -19.43
N SER A 265 -14.55 -11.00 -18.22
CA SER A 265 -14.85 -11.85 -17.06
C SER A 265 -16.33 -11.80 -16.66
N SER A 266 -16.92 -10.60 -16.66
CA SER A 266 -18.34 -10.39 -16.36
C SER A 266 -19.24 -11.08 -17.40
N LEU A 267 -18.99 -10.90 -18.69
CA LEU A 267 -19.75 -11.57 -19.75
C LEU A 267 -19.68 -13.10 -19.68
N LYS A 268 -18.52 -13.65 -19.32
CA LYS A 268 -18.38 -15.10 -19.08
C LYS A 268 -19.24 -15.55 -17.90
N SER A 269 -19.29 -14.78 -16.81
CA SER A 269 -20.13 -15.06 -15.64
C SER A 269 -21.61 -15.10 -15.99
N ASP A 270 -22.09 -14.11 -16.75
CA ASP A 270 -23.49 -14.04 -17.19
C ASP A 270 -23.86 -15.21 -18.11
N CYS A 271 -22.97 -15.60 -19.02
CA CYS A 271 -23.15 -16.76 -19.89
C CYS A 271 -23.24 -18.07 -19.09
N TYR A 272 -22.38 -18.24 -18.07
CA TYR A 272 -22.47 -19.38 -17.15
C TYR A 272 -23.78 -19.37 -16.35
N LEU A 273 -24.24 -18.22 -15.90
CA LEU A 273 -25.51 -18.09 -15.16
C LEU A 273 -26.70 -18.49 -16.03
N PHE A 274 -26.76 -18.01 -17.28
CA PHE A 274 -27.83 -18.38 -18.21
C PHE A 274 -27.80 -19.88 -18.53
N SER A 275 -26.61 -20.46 -18.69
CA SER A 275 -26.44 -21.90 -18.88
C SER A 275 -26.96 -22.70 -17.67
N ARG A 276 -26.66 -22.25 -16.44
CA ARG A 276 -27.17 -22.87 -15.21
C ARG A 276 -28.69 -22.76 -15.09
N LEU A 277 -29.27 -21.60 -15.42
CA LEU A 277 -30.71 -21.39 -15.45
C LEU A 277 -31.38 -22.38 -16.42
N TYR A 278 -30.86 -22.51 -17.63
CA TYR A 278 -31.36 -23.46 -18.63
C TYR A 278 -31.30 -24.90 -18.13
N VAL A 279 -30.15 -25.34 -17.60
CA VAL A 279 -29.97 -26.70 -17.06
C VAL A 279 -30.89 -26.97 -15.88
N ALA A 280 -31.00 -26.02 -14.94
CA ALA A 280 -31.87 -26.18 -13.77
C ALA A 280 -33.34 -26.32 -14.17
N CYS A 281 -33.81 -25.49 -15.09
CA CYS A 281 -35.22 -25.50 -15.51
C CYS A 281 -35.58 -26.63 -16.49
N GLN A 282 -34.69 -27.00 -17.43
CA GLN A 282 -35.01 -27.95 -18.49
C GLN A 282 -34.54 -29.38 -18.19
N ALA A 283 -33.37 -29.55 -17.57
CA ALA A 283 -32.79 -30.89 -17.37
C ALA A 283 -33.10 -31.48 -15.98
N ARG A 284 -33.47 -30.65 -15.00
CA ARG A 284 -33.67 -31.08 -13.60
C ARG A 284 -35.09 -30.82 -13.06
N ASN A 285 -36.02 -30.35 -13.90
CA ASN A 285 -37.37 -29.92 -13.50
C ASN A 285 -37.38 -28.91 -12.33
N GLY A 286 -36.33 -28.10 -12.18
CA GLY A 286 -36.26 -27.06 -11.14
C GLY A 286 -37.12 -25.84 -11.50
N GLY A 287 -37.86 -25.31 -10.53
CA GLY A 287 -38.69 -24.14 -10.73
C GLY A 287 -37.88 -22.83 -10.81
N LEU A 288 -38.39 -21.85 -11.56
CA LEU A 288 -37.84 -20.48 -11.53
C LEU A 288 -37.90 -19.86 -10.13
N THR A 289 -38.87 -20.27 -9.31
CA THR A 289 -38.97 -19.83 -7.91
C THR A 289 -37.73 -20.24 -7.13
N ASP A 290 -37.34 -21.52 -7.21
CA ASP A 290 -36.16 -22.05 -6.50
C ASP A 290 -34.87 -21.43 -7.05
N PHE A 291 -34.77 -21.24 -8.37
CA PHE A 291 -33.60 -20.60 -8.95
C PHE A 291 -33.34 -19.21 -8.35
N PHE A 292 -34.38 -18.39 -8.20
CA PHE A 292 -34.22 -17.02 -7.68
C PHE A 292 -34.11 -16.91 -6.16
N SER A 293 -34.40 -17.99 -5.41
CA SER A 293 -34.15 -18.04 -3.96
C SER A 293 -32.69 -18.31 -3.62
N TYR A 294 -31.91 -18.93 -4.51
CA TYR A 294 -30.49 -19.22 -4.30
C TYR A 294 -29.58 -18.16 -4.93
N GLU A 295 -28.39 -17.99 -4.33
CA GLU A 295 -27.33 -17.19 -4.92
C GLU A 295 -26.56 -18.04 -5.93
N ASN A 296 -26.66 -17.67 -7.22
CA ASN A 296 -26.18 -18.49 -8.33
C ASN A 296 -24.80 -18.05 -8.84
N GLN A 297 -24.22 -17.03 -8.21
CA GLN A 297 -22.88 -16.51 -8.46
C GLN A 297 -21.97 -16.67 -7.23
N SER A 298 -20.67 -16.45 -7.38
CA SER A 298 -19.70 -16.55 -6.28
C SER A 298 -19.88 -15.48 -5.20
N ALA A 299 -20.58 -14.39 -5.51
CA ALA A 299 -20.93 -13.31 -4.60
C ALA A 299 -22.22 -12.63 -5.08
N PRO A 300 -23.05 -12.08 -4.17
CA PRO A 300 -24.32 -11.44 -4.52
C PRO A 300 -24.09 -10.18 -5.38
N PRO A 301 -24.54 -10.12 -6.64
CA PRO A 301 -24.25 -9.00 -7.54
C PRO A 301 -24.83 -7.66 -7.07
N SER A 302 -25.95 -7.71 -6.35
CA SER A 302 -26.61 -6.54 -5.77
C SER A 302 -25.84 -5.91 -4.61
N LEU A 303 -24.94 -6.67 -3.96
CA LEU A 303 -24.14 -6.25 -2.80
C LEU A 303 -22.63 -6.33 -3.05
N SER A 304 -22.20 -6.81 -4.22
CA SER A 304 -20.78 -6.96 -4.54
C SER A 304 -20.46 -6.59 -5.98
N CYS A 305 -19.25 -6.09 -6.18
CA CYS A 305 -18.65 -5.82 -7.48
C CYS A 305 -17.24 -6.42 -7.46
N ASP A 306 -16.97 -7.36 -8.37
CA ASP A 306 -15.70 -8.12 -8.44
C ASP A 306 -15.33 -8.86 -7.15
N GLY A 307 -16.32 -9.42 -6.44
CA GLY A 307 -16.12 -10.09 -5.16
C GLY A 307 -15.76 -9.13 -4.01
N ARG A 308 -16.04 -7.83 -4.17
CA ARG A 308 -15.79 -6.78 -3.17
C ARG A 308 -17.08 -6.05 -2.83
N MET A 309 -17.19 -5.51 -1.62
CA MET A 309 -18.32 -4.65 -1.24
C MET A 309 -18.46 -3.43 -2.17
N ARG A 310 -19.71 -3.06 -2.45
CA ARG A 310 -20.02 -1.84 -3.20
C ARG A 310 -19.94 -0.63 -2.27
N LEU A 311 -19.30 0.43 -2.76
CA LEU A 311 -19.13 1.67 -2.00
C LEU A 311 -20.33 2.60 -2.23
N SER A 312 -20.85 3.19 -1.16
CA SER A 312 -21.92 4.17 -1.23
C SER A 312 -21.35 5.59 -1.42
N ASN A 313 -22.11 6.47 -2.08
CA ASN A 313 -21.84 7.90 -2.00
C ASN A 313 -22.40 8.44 -0.68
N LYS A 314 -21.61 8.35 0.40
CA LYS A 314 -22.02 8.76 1.75
C LYS A 314 -22.61 10.17 1.80
N SER A 315 -21.97 11.13 1.10
CA SER A 315 -22.38 12.54 1.06
C SER A 315 -23.79 12.76 0.48
N GLY A 316 -24.34 11.78 -0.24
CA GLY A 316 -25.71 11.84 -0.73
C GLY A 316 -26.75 11.96 0.38
N LEU A 317 -26.47 11.41 1.58
CA LEU A 317 -27.37 11.50 2.73
C LEU A 317 -27.40 12.93 3.32
N LEU A 318 -26.30 13.68 3.24
CA LEU A 318 -26.26 15.07 3.74
C LEU A 318 -27.27 15.95 3.00
N LYS A 319 -27.49 15.71 1.71
CA LYS A 319 -28.51 16.42 0.91
C LYS A 319 -29.94 16.18 1.42
N CYS A 320 -30.17 15.11 2.18
CA CYS A 320 -31.45 14.79 2.80
C CYS A 320 -31.57 15.37 4.22
N LEU A 321 -30.45 15.47 4.94
CA LEU A 321 -30.41 15.93 6.34
C LEU A 321 -30.30 17.46 6.47
N GLU A 322 -29.48 18.10 5.64
CA GLU A 322 -29.25 19.55 5.69
C GLU A 322 -30.54 20.38 5.54
N PRO A 323 -31.53 20.01 4.71
CA PRO A 323 -32.80 20.74 4.65
C PRO A 323 -33.64 20.69 5.94
N LEU A 324 -33.31 19.80 6.89
CA LEU A 324 -34.03 19.64 8.15
C LEU A 324 -33.52 20.56 9.27
N GLN A 325 -32.40 21.25 9.06
CA GLN A 325 -31.90 22.22 10.03
C GLN A 325 -32.76 23.48 10.00
N THR A 326 -32.95 24.13 11.15
CA THR A 326 -33.59 25.44 11.20
C THR A 326 -32.54 26.54 11.04
N SER A 327 -32.93 27.74 10.60
CA SER A 327 -32.02 28.87 10.35
C SER A 327 -31.47 29.52 11.63
N SER A 328 -30.97 28.70 12.56
CA SER A 328 -30.29 29.16 13.77
C SER A 328 -28.95 29.80 13.40
N ALA A 329 -28.61 30.93 14.02
CA ALA A 329 -27.31 31.55 13.84
C ALA A 329 -26.22 30.73 14.55
N VAL A 330 -25.12 30.45 13.84
CA VAL A 330 -23.96 29.74 14.40
C VAL A 330 -23.32 30.61 15.51
N PRO A 331 -23.04 30.06 16.70
CA PRO A 331 -22.43 30.83 17.77
C PRO A 331 -21.01 31.27 17.40
N THR A 332 -20.66 32.52 17.70
CA THR A 332 -19.31 33.07 17.46
C THR A 332 -18.27 32.46 18.40
N VAL A 333 -18.69 32.06 19.61
CA VAL A 333 -17.86 31.39 20.61
C VAL A 333 -18.55 30.11 21.08
N THR A 334 -17.80 29.02 21.11
CA THR A 334 -18.27 27.71 21.59
C THR A 334 -17.65 27.40 22.94
N ASP A 335 -18.33 26.60 23.75
CA ASP A 335 -17.78 26.18 25.05
C ASP A 335 -16.63 25.18 24.82
N MET A 336 -16.83 24.28 23.85
CA MET A 336 -15.86 23.29 23.43
C MET A 336 -15.85 23.08 21.90
N THR A 337 -14.67 22.82 21.35
CA THR A 337 -14.51 22.38 19.96
C THR A 337 -13.80 21.03 19.89
N ILE A 338 -14.33 20.10 19.09
CA ILE A 338 -13.73 18.80 18.80
C ILE A 338 -13.26 18.78 17.35
N LEU A 339 -11.99 18.52 17.13
CA LEU A 339 -11.36 18.40 15.82
C LEU A 339 -11.20 16.92 15.46
N ASP A 340 -11.74 16.54 14.31
CA ASP A 340 -11.33 15.34 13.59
C ASP A 340 -9.91 15.56 13.07
N GLY A 341 -8.92 15.04 13.80
CA GLY A 341 -7.51 15.29 13.53
C GLY A 341 -7.09 14.81 12.14
N ALA A 342 -7.60 13.66 11.71
CA ALA A 342 -7.32 13.11 10.39
C ALA A 342 -7.91 14.00 9.28
N ALA A 343 -9.13 14.50 9.45
CA ALA A 343 -9.72 15.46 8.52
C ALA A 343 -8.92 16.77 8.47
N VAL A 344 -8.54 17.31 9.62
CA VAL A 344 -7.75 18.55 9.72
C VAL A 344 -6.41 18.41 9.00
N VAL A 345 -5.68 17.31 9.21
CA VAL A 345 -4.41 17.04 8.51
C VAL A 345 -4.58 16.91 6.99
N ASN A 346 -5.71 16.38 6.52
CA ASN A 346 -6.00 16.34 5.09
C ASN A 346 -6.33 17.73 4.50
N ILE A 347 -6.98 18.60 5.28
CA ILE A 347 -7.28 19.98 4.90
C ILE A 347 -5.99 20.81 4.85
N LEU A 348 -5.12 20.64 5.86
CA LEU A 348 -3.90 21.41 6.04
C LEU A 348 -2.74 20.80 5.26
N ARG A 349 -2.57 21.22 4.00
CA ARG A 349 -1.41 20.84 3.19
C ARG A 349 -0.12 21.51 3.68
N PRO A 350 1.05 20.88 3.57
CA PRO A 350 2.28 21.41 4.18
C PRO A 350 2.84 22.70 3.58
N GLY A 351 2.42 23.11 2.38
CA GLY A 351 2.87 24.36 1.76
C GLY A 351 4.39 24.41 1.58
N SER A 352 5.03 25.42 2.17
CA SER A 352 6.48 25.65 2.13
C SER A 352 7.29 24.91 3.20
N ALA A 353 6.64 24.17 4.09
CA ALA A 353 7.33 23.39 5.12
C ALA A 353 8.26 22.34 4.48
N LYS A 354 9.47 22.18 5.02
CA LYS A 354 10.46 21.23 4.49
C LYS A 354 10.50 19.94 5.31
N THR A 355 10.35 20.05 6.63
CA THR A 355 10.41 18.94 7.59
C THR A 355 9.08 18.74 8.32
N PHE A 356 8.92 17.61 9.03
CA PHE A 356 7.73 17.41 9.88
C PHE A 356 7.66 18.42 11.04
N ALA A 357 8.81 18.84 11.60
CA ALA A 357 8.85 19.93 12.58
C ALA A 357 8.35 21.25 11.99
N ASP A 358 8.77 21.59 10.77
CA ASP A 358 8.27 22.78 10.05
C ASP A 358 6.75 22.70 9.86
N TYR A 359 6.24 21.54 9.44
CA TYR A 359 4.80 21.35 9.26
C TYR A 359 4.02 21.56 10.55
N ALA A 360 4.48 20.97 11.66
CA ALA A 360 3.83 21.13 12.95
C ALA A 360 3.80 22.60 13.39
N ASN A 361 4.94 23.29 13.34
CA ASN A 361 5.08 24.65 13.86
C ASN A 361 4.52 25.74 12.95
N GLN A 362 4.62 25.59 11.62
CA GLN A 362 4.25 26.62 10.65
C GLN A 362 2.83 26.45 10.11
N VAL A 363 2.23 25.25 10.22
CA VAL A 363 0.91 24.95 9.63
C VAL A 363 -0.08 24.43 10.66
N PHE A 364 0.24 23.32 11.33
CA PHE A 364 -0.73 22.62 12.19
C PHE A 364 -1.04 23.37 13.50
N ILE A 365 -0.01 23.76 14.26
CA ILE A 365 -0.19 24.52 15.51
C ILE A 365 -0.88 25.86 15.27
N PRO A 366 -0.49 26.69 14.27
CA PRO A 366 -1.18 27.94 13.99
C PRO A 366 -2.69 27.77 13.73
N TYR A 367 -3.09 26.71 13.03
CA TYR A 367 -4.51 26.39 12.81
C TYR A 367 -5.25 26.08 14.12
N VAL A 368 -4.63 25.28 15.00
CA VAL A 368 -5.21 24.94 16.31
C VAL A 368 -5.32 26.18 17.18
N MET A 369 -4.29 27.03 17.21
CA MET A 369 -4.30 28.31 17.94
C MET A 369 -5.40 29.25 17.45
N GLN A 370 -5.57 29.37 16.13
CA GLN A 370 -6.64 30.17 15.54
C GLN A 370 -8.02 29.63 15.94
N THR A 371 -8.20 28.31 15.92
CA THR A 371 -9.45 27.69 16.36
C THR A 371 -9.71 27.97 17.85
N LEU A 372 -8.66 27.90 18.66
CA LEU A 372 -8.72 28.11 20.11
C LEU A 372 -9.17 29.53 20.49
N GLN A 373 -9.04 30.53 19.61
CA GLN A 373 -9.56 31.88 19.85
C GLN A 373 -11.08 31.89 20.04
N ASN A 374 -11.81 31.01 19.33
CA ASN A 374 -13.28 30.94 19.35
C ASN A 374 -13.84 29.88 20.32
N VAL A 375 -13.00 29.34 21.20
CA VAL A 375 -13.34 28.34 22.21
C VAL A 375 -13.20 28.96 23.59
N SER A 376 -14.19 28.83 24.48
CA SER A 376 -14.07 29.41 25.82
C SER A 376 -13.34 28.51 26.82
N HIS A 377 -13.48 27.18 26.72
CA HIS A 377 -12.96 26.26 27.75
C HIS A 377 -11.96 25.22 27.23
N ARG A 378 -12.36 24.36 26.27
CA ARG A 378 -11.60 23.14 25.91
C ARG A 378 -11.63 22.84 24.40
N LEU A 379 -10.49 22.47 23.84
CA LEU A 379 -10.34 21.99 22.47
C LEU A 379 -9.80 20.57 22.45
N ASP A 380 -10.47 19.69 21.74
CA ASP A 380 -10.09 18.29 21.62
C ASP A 380 -9.63 17.96 20.21
N VAL A 381 -8.54 17.22 20.07
CA VAL A 381 -8.07 16.68 18.78
C VAL A 381 -8.07 15.16 18.84
N VAL A 382 -9.01 14.57 18.12
CA VAL A 382 -9.26 13.12 18.13
C VAL A 382 -8.67 12.49 16.86
N TRP A 383 -7.90 11.43 17.03
CA TRP A 383 -7.21 10.71 15.97
C TRP A 383 -7.72 9.28 15.81
N ASP A 384 -7.66 8.76 14.59
CA ASP A 384 -7.87 7.33 14.33
C ASP A 384 -6.79 6.48 14.99
N CYS A 385 -7.18 5.28 15.42
CA CYS A 385 -6.31 4.23 15.94
C CYS A 385 -6.24 3.08 14.95
N TYR A 386 -5.25 3.09 14.05
CA TYR A 386 -5.11 2.06 13.01
C TYR A 386 -4.66 0.71 13.59
N ARG A 387 -5.54 -0.29 13.52
CA ARG A 387 -5.26 -1.68 13.94
C ARG A 387 -5.13 -2.62 12.73
N SER A 388 -4.32 -3.67 12.87
CA SER A 388 -4.07 -4.66 11.81
C SER A 388 -5.24 -5.62 11.58
N ASP A 389 -6.07 -5.85 12.61
CA ASP A 389 -7.25 -6.72 12.62
C ASP A 389 -8.56 -5.99 12.27
N SER A 390 -8.47 -4.77 11.73
CA SER A 390 -9.62 -3.92 11.45
C SER A 390 -10.51 -4.42 10.30
N LEU A 391 -11.83 -4.32 10.47
CA LEU A 391 -12.81 -4.50 9.38
C LEU A 391 -12.68 -3.46 8.26
N LYS A 392 -12.11 -2.28 8.54
CA LYS A 392 -11.82 -1.25 7.53
C LYS A 392 -10.47 -1.45 6.84
N ALA A 393 -9.66 -2.44 7.22
CA ALA A 393 -8.38 -2.72 6.57
C ALA A 393 -8.53 -2.93 5.05
N PHE A 394 -9.61 -3.59 4.62
CA PHE A 394 -9.91 -3.79 3.20
C PHE A 394 -10.16 -2.48 2.42
N THR A 395 -10.94 -1.56 3.01
CA THR A 395 -11.20 -0.24 2.42
C THR A 395 -9.92 0.59 2.34
N ARG A 396 -9.01 0.42 3.32
CA ARG A 396 -7.68 1.05 3.34
C ARG A 396 -6.75 0.46 2.27
N GLU A 397 -6.74 -0.86 2.08
CA GLU A 397 -5.96 -1.53 1.03
C GLU A 397 -6.29 -1.01 -0.39
N ARG A 398 -7.57 -0.68 -0.65
CA ARG A 398 -7.99 -0.08 -1.93
C ARG A 398 -7.38 1.31 -2.18
N ARG A 399 -7.07 2.08 -1.12
CA ARG A 399 -6.59 3.47 -1.21
C ARG A 399 -5.14 3.56 -1.71
N GLY A 400 -4.33 2.52 -1.52
CA GLY A 400 -3.03 2.34 -2.20
C GLY A 400 -1.92 1.78 -1.29
N GLN A 401 -0.96 1.09 -1.90
CA GLN A 401 0.28 0.66 -1.25
C GLN A 401 1.38 1.62 -1.67
N GLU A 402 1.62 2.64 -0.85
CA GLU A 402 2.80 3.50 -0.98
C GLU A 402 3.84 3.14 0.08
N LYS A 403 5.07 3.62 -0.12
CA LYS A 403 6.17 3.32 0.78
C LYS A 403 5.92 3.97 2.14
N ARG A 404 6.17 3.20 3.20
CA ARG A 404 6.15 3.71 4.57
C ARG A 404 7.34 4.65 4.75
N LYS A 405 7.09 5.86 5.25
CA LYS A 405 8.09 6.89 5.50
C LYS A 405 8.13 7.17 7.00
N ARG A 406 9.34 7.22 7.57
CA ARG A 406 9.54 7.52 8.99
C ARG A 406 9.11 8.97 9.30
N VAL A 407 8.46 9.19 10.43
CA VAL A 407 8.09 10.54 10.90
C VAL A 407 8.96 10.90 12.11
N THR A 408 9.94 11.79 11.90
CA THR A 408 10.75 12.43 12.95
C THR A 408 10.85 13.93 12.67
N PRO A 409 11.18 14.77 13.66
CA PRO A 409 11.23 16.23 13.47
C PRO A 409 12.05 16.66 12.25
N GLU A 410 13.22 16.04 12.03
CA GLU A 410 14.18 16.38 10.98
C GLU A 410 13.89 15.71 9.64
N THR A 411 12.97 14.74 9.60
CA THR A 411 12.69 14.02 8.35
C THR A 411 12.01 14.95 7.35
N VAL A 412 12.57 15.01 6.13
CA VAL A 412 12.00 15.79 5.01
C VAL A 412 10.61 15.29 4.67
N LEU A 413 9.68 16.21 4.41
CA LEU A 413 8.31 15.87 4.06
C LEU A 413 8.21 15.07 2.75
N PRO A 414 7.18 14.23 2.58
CA PRO A 414 6.94 13.55 1.32
C PRO A 414 6.50 14.56 0.23
N SER A 415 7.03 14.40 -0.98
CA SER A 415 6.63 15.24 -2.12
C SER A 415 5.15 15.08 -2.50
N GLN A 416 4.57 13.90 -2.26
CA GLN A 416 3.15 13.62 -2.44
C GLN A 416 2.44 13.40 -1.10
N TRP A 417 2.02 14.49 -0.44
CA TRP A 417 1.32 14.46 0.85
C TRP A 417 0.09 13.55 0.86
N GLY A 418 -0.76 13.66 -0.17
CA GLY A 418 -1.98 12.85 -0.28
C GLY A 418 -1.70 11.35 -0.40
N SER A 419 -0.56 10.97 -0.98
CA SER A 419 -0.16 9.57 -1.10
C SER A 419 0.45 9.04 0.19
N PHE A 420 1.24 9.87 0.88
CA PHE A 420 1.76 9.57 2.22
C PHE A 420 0.63 9.28 3.23
N LEU A 421 -0.45 10.07 3.21
CA LEU A 421 -1.62 9.87 4.06
C LEU A 421 -2.47 8.64 3.69
N ARG A 422 -2.15 7.90 2.62
CA ARG A 422 -2.85 6.63 2.32
C ARG A 422 -2.28 5.44 3.08
N VAL A 423 -1.10 5.58 3.68
CA VAL A 423 -0.42 4.51 4.43
C VAL A 423 -0.74 4.64 5.91
N ASP A 424 -1.40 3.62 6.47
CA ASP A 424 -1.85 3.64 7.88
C ASP A 424 -0.70 3.84 8.86
N ALA A 425 0.44 3.17 8.65
CA ALA A 425 1.61 3.33 9.50
C ALA A 425 2.19 4.76 9.49
N ASN A 426 2.13 5.45 8.34
CA ASN A 426 2.57 6.84 8.24
C ASN A 426 1.65 7.75 9.04
N LYS A 427 0.33 7.52 8.96
CA LYS A 427 -0.65 8.26 9.76
C LYS A 427 -0.49 8.01 11.25
N THR A 428 -0.32 6.76 11.67
CA THR A 428 -0.10 6.43 13.09
C THR A 428 1.09 7.20 13.65
N GLN A 429 2.22 7.21 12.94
CA GLN A 429 3.40 7.98 13.37
C GLN A 429 3.17 9.50 13.32
N LEU A 430 2.53 10.01 12.27
CA LEU A 430 2.22 11.44 12.15
C LEU A 430 1.27 11.92 13.25
N PHE A 431 0.21 11.18 13.55
CA PHE A 431 -0.79 11.55 14.54
C PHE A 431 -0.19 11.54 15.95
N ALA A 432 0.61 10.53 16.27
CA ALA A 432 1.37 10.51 17.53
C ALA A 432 2.35 11.69 17.62
N PHE A 433 3.06 12.00 16.52
CA PHE A 433 3.96 13.15 16.45
C PHE A 433 3.24 14.48 16.68
N LEU A 434 2.12 14.72 15.99
CA LEU A 434 1.34 15.96 16.15
C LEU A 434 0.67 16.06 17.52
N ALA A 435 0.19 14.94 18.08
CA ALA A 435 -0.37 14.89 19.42
C ALA A 435 0.66 15.36 20.48
N GLN A 436 1.93 14.96 20.33
CA GLN A 436 3.01 15.42 21.21
C GLN A 436 3.33 16.90 21.02
N TYR A 437 3.29 17.41 19.79
CA TYR A 437 3.47 18.86 19.53
C TYR A 437 2.33 19.71 20.09
N LEU A 438 1.10 19.19 20.19
CA LEU A 438 0.00 19.91 20.84
C LEU A 438 0.26 20.18 22.32
N LEU A 439 1.09 19.37 22.99
CA LEU A 439 1.43 19.58 24.40
C LEU A 439 2.38 20.76 24.63
N THR A 440 3.11 21.20 23.60
CA THR A 440 4.02 22.35 23.70
C THR A 440 3.29 23.69 23.61
N VAL A 441 1.99 23.66 23.27
CA VAL A 441 1.15 24.85 23.14
C VAL A 441 0.86 25.47 24.50
N GLN A 442 1.38 26.68 24.71
CA GLN A 442 1.05 27.51 25.85
C GLN A 442 -0.32 28.18 25.65
N SER A 443 -1.29 27.80 26.47
CA SER A 443 -2.63 28.39 26.46
C SER A 443 -3.26 28.37 27.85
N GLU A 444 -4.14 29.32 28.14
CA GLU A 444 -5.01 29.30 29.32
C GLU A 444 -6.10 28.21 29.22
N LYS A 445 -6.48 27.83 28.00
CA LYS A 445 -7.51 26.83 27.71
C LYS A 445 -6.94 25.41 27.70
N TYR A 446 -7.82 24.41 27.89
CA TYR A 446 -7.43 23.01 27.83
C TYR A 446 -7.32 22.55 26.38
N ILE A 447 -6.21 21.91 26.04
CA ILE A 447 -6.02 21.17 24.79
C ILE A 447 -5.87 19.71 25.16
N VAL A 448 -6.81 18.91 24.69
CA VAL A 448 -6.83 17.47 24.92
C VAL A 448 -6.65 16.76 23.58
N THR A 449 -5.84 15.72 23.54
CA THR A 449 -5.63 14.96 22.31
C THR A 449 -5.48 13.49 22.60
N THR A 450 -5.87 12.65 21.65
CA THR A 450 -5.81 11.20 21.82
C THR A 450 -4.45 10.66 21.39
N GLN A 451 -3.93 9.63 22.05
CA GLN A 451 -2.70 8.95 21.63
C GLN A 451 -2.85 7.44 21.83
N GLY A 452 -3.10 6.70 20.74
CA GLY A 452 -3.49 5.29 20.86
C GLY A 452 -4.74 5.16 21.74
N PRO A 453 -4.80 4.21 22.70
CA PRO A 453 -5.96 4.06 23.58
C PRO A 453 -6.09 5.21 24.59
N ASP A 454 -5.04 6.01 24.80
CA ASP A 454 -4.95 6.99 25.86
C ASP A 454 -5.36 8.39 25.41
N VAL A 455 -5.51 9.28 26.40
CA VAL A 455 -5.78 10.70 26.23
C VAL A 455 -4.70 11.49 26.97
N ILE A 456 -4.12 12.48 26.30
CA ILE A 456 -3.09 13.37 26.83
C ILE A 456 -3.56 14.82 26.72
N SER A 457 -3.02 15.69 27.56
CA SER A 457 -3.45 17.08 27.61
C SER A 457 -2.30 18.03 27.96
N ASN A 458 -2.40 19.27 27.49
CA ASN A 458 -1.41 20.31 27.80
C ASN A 458 -1.39 20.71 29.29
N LYS A 459 -2.46 20.40 30.03
CA LYS A 459 -2.63 20.64 31.46
C LYS A 459 -3.25 19.42 32.15
N PRO A 460 -3.00 19.19 33.45
CA PRO A 460 -3.67 18.12 34.19
C PRO A 460 -5.20 18.25 34.08
N ILE A 461 -5.85 17.19 33.64
CA ILE A 461 -7.32 17.07 33.57
C ILE A 461 -7.71 15.64 33.92
N ASP A 462 -8.83 15.47 34.63
CA ASP A 462 -9.42 14.14 34.80
C ASP A 462 -9.94 13.66 33.44
N HIS A 463 -9.40 12.55 32.98
CA HIS A 463 -9.74 11.91 31.71
C HIS A 463 -10.10 10.43 31.92
N THR A 464 -10.43 10.02 33.16
CA THR A 464 -10.83 8.65 33.50
C THR A 464 -12.04 8.15 32.70
N ASN A 465 -12.96 9.06 32.35
CA ASN A 465 -14.12 8.77 31.51
C ASN A 465 -13.82 8.76 30.00
N LEU A 466 -12.59 9.12 29.60
CA LEU A 466 -12.14 9.18 28.20
C LEU A 466 -11.02 8.17 27.88
N SER A 467 -10.36 7.63 28.90
CA SER A 467 -9.21 6.73 28.79
C SER A 467 -9.27 5.62 29.85
N PRO A 468 -8.84 4.38 29.52
CA PRO A 468 -8.48 3.90 28.19
C PRO A 468 -9.70 3.75 27.28
N CYS A 469 -9.51 3.94 25.97
CA CYS A 469 -10.55 3.88 24.95
C CYS A 469 -10.21 2.83 23.89
N ASN A 470 -11.16 1.97 23.51
CA ASN A 470 -10.94 0.91 22.51
C ASN A 470 -11.51 1.26 21.11
N HIS A 471 -12.03 2.48 20.94
CA HIS A 471 -12.52 2.96 19.65
C HIS A 471 -11.42 3.01 18.61
N GLU A 472 -11.65 2.36 17.47
CA GLU A 472 -10.71 2.37 16.35
C GLU A 472 -10.73 3.71 15.60
N GLU A 473 -11.91 4.31 15.46
CA GLU A 473 -12.11 5.45 14.56
C GLU A 473 -12.37 6.75 15.31
N ALA A 474 -11.91 7.85 14.72
CA ALA A 474 -12.12 9.17 15.29
C ALA A 474 -13.61 9.53 15.37
N ASP A 475 -14.44 9.11 14.41
CA ASP A 475 -15.87 9.44 14.33
C ASP A 475 -16.66 9.04 15.59
N THR A 476 -16.46 7.82 16.07
CA THR A 476 -17.08 7.26 17.27
C THR A 476 -16.41 7.78 18.54
N ARG A 477 -15.08 7.86 18.55
CA ARG A 477 -14.35 8.41 19.71
C ARG A 477 -14.71 9.88 19.95
N MET A 478 -14.99 10.66 18.91
CA MET A 478 -15.50 12.01 19.07
C MET A 478 -16.86 12.06 19.78
N MET A 479 -17.71 11.04 19.64
CA MET A 479 -18.99 10.98 20.36
C MET A 479 -18.78 10.72 21.86
N LEU A 480 -17.77 9.94 22.23
CA LEU A 480 -17.35 9.79 23.63
C LEU A 480 -16.89 11.13 24.22
N HIS A 481 -16.07 11.88 23.48
CA HIS A 481 -15.63 13.23 23.88
C HIS A 481 -16.81 14.22 23.96
N LEU A 482 -17.78 14.12 23.05
CA LEU A 482 -19.02 14.89 23.08
C LEU A 482 -19.85 14.56 24.34
N ALA A 483 -20.00 13.28 24.70
CA ALA A 483 -20.74 12.85 25.88
C ALA A 483 -20.10 13.38 27.17
N HIS A 484 -18.77 13.29 27.28
CA HIS A 484 -18.02 13.88 28.40
C HIS A 484 -18.20 15.41 28.46
N ALA A 485 -18.18 16.09 27.32
CA ALA A 485 -18.39 17.53 27.26
C ALA A 485 -19.83 17.93 27.65
N ALA A 486 -20.80 17.06 27.38
CA ALA A 486 -22.21 17.31 27.62
C ALA A 486 -22.57 17.58 29.09
N GLU A 487 -21.74 17.11 30.02
CA GLU A 487 -21.92 17.28 31.47
C GLU A 487 -21.73 18.74 31.92
N HIS A 488 -20.92 19.52 31.18
CA HIS A 488 -20.49 20.86 31.61
C HIS A 488 -20.58 21.94 30.52
N CYS A 489 -20.78 21.55 29.26
CA CYS A 489 -20.89 22.48 28.12
C CYS A 489 -22.33 22.56 27.61
N ARG A 490 -22.65 23.66 26.90
CA ARG A 490 -23.94 23.83 26.19
C ARG A 490 -23.77 23.99 24.70
N ARG A 491 -22.72 24.69 24.24
CA ARG A 491 -22.43 24.93 22.82
C ARG A 491 -21.17 24.20 22.42
N ILE A 492 -21.30 23.22 21.54
CA ILE A 492 -20.18 22.40 21.09
C ILE A 492 -20.07 22.48 19.57
N LEU A 493 -18.84 22.60 19.06
CA LEU A 493 -18.54 22.57 17.64
C LEU A 493 -17.68 21.34 17.30
N ILE A 494 -18.06 20.61 16.26
CA ILE A 494 -17.25 19.54 15.69
C ILE A 494 -16.72 19.98 14.33
N ARG A 495 -15.41 19.86 14.09
CA ARG A 495 -14.80 20.11 12.78
C ARG A 495 -14.45 18.79 12.10
N THR A 496 -15.05 18.53 10.95
CA THR A 496 -14.80 17.30 10.18
C THR A 496 -15.10 17.49 8.68
N VAL A 497 -14.73 16.48 7.88
CA VAL A 497 -15.20 16.32 6.49
C VAL A 497 -15.93 14.98 6.29
N ASP A 498 -16.13 14.20 7.35
CA ASP A 498 -16.80 12.91 7.28
C ASP A 498 -18.31 13.03 7.52
N THR A 499 -19.08 12.34 6.69
CA THR A 499 -20.52 12.24 6.81
C THR A 499 -20.94 11.38 8.00
N GLU A 500 -20.14 10.37 8.37
CA GLU A 500 -20.45 9.46 9.50
C GLU A 500 -20.54 10.25 10.82
N VAL A 501 -19.69 11.26 11.01
CA VAL A 501 -19.76 12.17 12.16
C VAL A 501 -21.10 12.91 12.24
N VAL A 502 -21.68 13.35 11.11
CA VAL A 502 -22.99 14.02 11.10
C VAL A 502 -24.10 13.05 11.51
N VAL A 503 -24.07 11.84 10.96
CA VAL A 503 -25.02 10.77 11.29
C VAL A 503 -24.99 10.44 12.79
N LEU A 504 -23.79 10.26 13.35
CA LEU A 504 -23.59 9.95 14.77
C LEU A 504 -23.98 11.13 15.66
N SER A 505 -23.63 12.35 15.27
CA SER A 505 -23.97 13.56 16.02
C SER A 505 -25.48 13.75 16.15
N VAL A 506 -26.24 13.55 15.06
CA VAL A 506 -27.71 13.62 15.09
C VAL A 506 -28.29 12.56 16.05
N ALA A 507 -27.74 11.35 16.05
CA ALA A 507 -28.19 10.30 16.97
C ALA A 507 -27.83 10.63 18.43
N ALA A 508 -26.64 11.17 18.69
CA ALA A 508 -26.16 11.55 20.02
C ALA A 508 -27.06 12.63 20.67
N MET A 509 -27.69 13.48 19.87
CA MET A 509 -28.60 14.51 20.37
C MET A 509 -29.83 13.95 21.08
N THR A 510 -30.24 12.72 20.79
CA THR A 510 -31.33 12.05 21.51
C THR A 510 -31.00 11.80 22.99
N ARG A 511 -29.70 11.69 23.33
CA ARG A 511 -29.22 11.52 24.71
C ARG A 511 -28.91 12.84 25.41
N HIS A 512 -28.61 13.89 24.65
CA HIS A 512 -28.18 15.18 25.19
C HIS A 512 -29.01 16.35 24.63
N PRO A 513 -30.35 16.34 24.79
CA PRO A 513 -31.24 17.33 24.14
C PRO A 513 -31.01 18.78 24.60
N HIS A 514 -30.25 19.00 25.67
CA HIS A 514 -29.87 20.31 26.18
C HIS A 514 -28.71 20.98 25.41
N LEU A 515 -28.00 20.25 24.55
CA LEU A 515 -26.86 20.77 23.79
C LEU A 515 -27.26 21.48 22.50
N GLN A 516 -26.48 22.50 22.15
CA GLN A 516 -26.41 23.08 20.82
C GLN A 516 -25.14 22.55 20.13
N LEU A 517 -25.28 21.45 19.40
CA LEU A 517 -24.21 20.84 18.64
C LEU A 517 -24.18 21.33 17.20
N TRP A 518 -23.04 21.93 16.82
CA TRP A 518 -22.74 22.42 15.49
C TRP A 518 -21.65 21.59 14.84
N ILE A 519 -21.72 21.40 13.53
CA ILE A 519 -20.69 20.69 12.76
C ILE A 519 -20.18 21.61 11.66
N ALA A 520 -18.93 22.04 11.77
CA ALA A 520 -18.18 22.68 10.70
C ALA A 520 -17.75 21.61 9.68
N MET A 521 -18.56 21.42 8.65
CA MET A 521 -18.45 20.34 7.66
C MET A 521 -17.81 20.82 6.36
N GLY A 522 -16.97 19.98 5.74
CA GLY A 522 -16.41 20.23 4.40
C GLY A 522 -15.17 21.13 4.41
N ALA A 523 -14.66 21.52 3.23
CA ALA A 523 -13.46 22.35 3.11
C ALA A 523 -13.54 23.25 1.88
N GLY A 524 -12.80 24.38 1.89
CA GLY A 524 -12.80 25.33 0.77
C GLY A 524 -14.22 25.80 0.45
N LYS A 525 -14.64 25.64 -0.81
CA LYS A 525 -15.97 26.06 -1.30
C LYS A 525 -17.13 25.23 -0.73
N ASP A 526 -16.86 24.01 -0.26
CA ASP A 526 -17.88 23.11 0.30
C ASP A 526 -18.03 23.27 1.82
N PHE A 527 -17.31 24.22 2.43
CA PHE A 527 -17.39 24.49 3.86
C PHE A 527 -18.75 25.07 4.25
N ARG A 528 -19.37 24.50 5.29
CA ARG A 528 -20.67 24.94 5.83
C ARG A 528 -20.86 24.45 7.26
N TYR A 529 -21.80 25.06 7.97
CA TYR A 529 -22.22 24.63 9.31
C TYR A 529 -23.51 23.81 9.23
N ILE A 530 -23.58 22.75 10.04
CA ILE A 530 -24.75 21.88 10.17
C ILE A 530 -25.17 21.84 11.65
N ALA A 531 -26.43 22.16 11.94
CA ALA A 531 -27.01 22.08 13.29
C ALA A 531 -27.56 20.68 13.57
N ALA A 532 -26.77 19.81 14.21
CA ALA A 532 -27.19 18.42 14.49
C ALA A 532 -28.41 18.35 15.44
N HIS A 533 -28.50 19.28 16.38
CA HIS A 533 -29.61 19.40 17.33
C HIS A 533 -30.94 19.73 16.65
N ASP A 534 -30.95 20.60 15.64
CA ASP A 534 -32.15 20.92 14.87
C ASP A 534 -32.62 19.73 14.04
N ILE A 535 -31.69 19.07 13.34
CA ILE A 535 -32.00 17.88 12.54
C ILE A 535 -32.57 16.78 13.43
N SER A 536 -31.95 16.51 14.59
CA SER A 536 -32.46 15.52 15.54
C SER A 536 -33.87 15.86 16.05
N LYS A 537 -34.15 17.15 16.29
CA LYS A 537 -35.46 17.61 16.74
C LYS A 537 -36.53 17.40 15.68
N VAL A 538 -36.23 17.73 14.42
CA VAL A 538 -37.17 17.54 13.28
C VAL A 538 -37.41 16.06 12.98
N LEU A 539 -36.38 15.21 13.05
CA LEU A 539 -36.53 13.77 12.86
C LEU A 539 -37.31 13.09 13.99
N GLY A 540 -37.30 13.67 15.19
CA GLY A 540 -37.84 13.05 16.39
C GLY A 540 -36.95 11.92 16.91
N VAL A 541 -37.20 11.53 18.17
CA VAL A 541 -36.33 10.60 18.92
C VAL A 541 -36.16 9.26 18.20
N ALA A 542 -37.25 8.67 17.68
CA ALA A 542 -37.21 7.35 17.07
C ALA A 542 -36.31 7.28 15.82
N LYS A 543 -36.50 8.18 14.84
CA LYS A 543 -35.70 8.21 13.62
C LYS A 543 -34.28 8.71 13.86
N ALA A 544 -34.10 9.71 14.73
CA ALA A 544 -32.77 10.22 15.05
C ALA A 544 -31.90 9.15 15.72
N GLN A 545 -32.46 8.38 16.66
CA GLN A 545 -31.74 7.32 17.37
C GLN A 545 -31.27 6.20 16.43
N CYS A 546 -32.14 5.74 15.51
CA CYS A 546 -31.81 4.63 14.61
C CYS A 546 -31.16 5.06 13.28
N LEU A 547 -30.89 6.36 13.09
CA LEU A 547 -30.23 6.90 11.90
C LEU A 547 -28.87 6.23 11.59
N PRO A 548 -28.01 5.93 12.59
CA PRO A 548 -26.75 5.20 12.34
C PRO A 548 -27.00 3.81 11.75
N LEU A 549 -27.98 3.06 12.27
CA LEU A 549 -28.32 1.76 11.73
C LEU A 549 -28.85 1.87 10.30
N PHE A 550 -29.77 2.79 10.03
CA PHE A 550 -30.25 3.05 8.66
C PHE A 550 -29.08 3.38 7.72
N HIS A 551 -28.13 4.22 8.16
CA HIS A 551 -26.98 4.61 7.36
C HIS A 551 -26.08 3.42 7.03
N SER A 552 -25.80 2.56 8.02
CA SER A 552 -25.02 1.33 7.85
C SER A 552 -25.72 0.33 6.92
N PHE A 553 -27.03 0.10 7.12
CA PHE A 553 -27.86 -0.82 6.35
C PHE A 553 -27.94 -0.46 4.86
N THR A 554 -27.97 0.83 4.56
CA THR A 554 -28.02 1.34 3.17
C THR A 554 -26.61 1.55 2.57
N GLY A 555 -25.57 1.17 3.31
CA GLY A 555 -24.18 1.12 2.86
C GLY A 555 -23.30 2.25 3.41
N CYS A 556 -22.18 1.87 4.00
CA CYS A 556 -21.14 2.73 4.56
C CYS A 556 -19.74 2.19 4.20
N ASP A 557 -18.68 2.54 4.92
CA ASP A 557 -17.33 2.03 4.61
C ASP A 557 -17.15 0.53 4.89
N THR A 558 -17.91 -0.02 5.84
CA THR A 558 -17.82 -1.42 6.29
C THR A 558 -18.98 -2.27 5.83
N VAL A 559 -20.04 -1.69 5.27
CA VAL A 559 -21.27 -2.39 4.82
C VAL A 559 -21.57 -1.97 3.39
N SER A 560 -21.87 -2.92 2.50
CA SER A 560 -22.12 -2.62 1.09
C SER A 560 -23.34 -1.72 0.88
N CYS A 561 -23.35 -0.89 -0.16
CA CYS A 561 -24.62 -0.36 -0.67
C CYS A 561 -25.32 -1.36 -1.59
N PHE A 562 -26.62 -1.16 -1.78
CA PHE A 562 -27.41 -1.86 -2.78
C PHE A 562 -27.11 -1.30 -4.18
N ASN A 563 -26.87 -2.19 -5.16
CA ASN A 563 -26.53 -1.77 -6.51
C ASN A 563 -27.69 -1.00 -7.17
N GLY A 564 -27.36 0.11 -7.84
CA GLY A 564 -28.34 0.97 -8.50
C GLY A 564 -29.19 1.83 -7.54
N ILE A 565 -29.00 1.71 -6.23
CA ILE A 565 -29.75 2.47 -5.22
C ILE A 565 -28.85 3.54 -4.61
N GLY A 566 -29.32 4.79 -4.63
CA GLY A 566 -28.63 5.92 -4.02
C GLY A 566 -29.26 6.36 -2.69
N LYS A 567 -28.48 7.03 -1.84
CA LYS A 567 -28.91 7.51 -0.51
C LYS A 567 -30.20 8.34 -0.51
N LYS A 568 -30.46 9.11 -1.57
CA LYS A 568 -31.72 9.86 -1.72
C LYS A 568 -32.92 8.92 -1.88
N THR A 569 -32.77 7.86 -2.68
CA THR A 569 -33.80 6.82 -2.85
C THR A 569 -34.05 6.11 -1.52
N ASP A 570 -32.99 5.71 -0.83
CA ASP A 570 -33.09 5.08 0.50
C ASP A 570 -33.89 5.95 1.48
N TRP A 571 -33.56 7.24 1.54
CA TRP A 571 -34.22 8.22 2.40
C TRP A 571 -35.70 8.42 2.06
N GLU A 572 -36.02 8.55 0.77
CA GLU A 572 -37.40 8.73 0.30
C GLU A 572 -38.28 7.52 0.60
N VAL A 573 -37.73 6.30 0.47
CA VAL A 573 -38.47 5.07 0.80
C VAL A 573 -38.65 4.95 2.31
N TRP A 574 -37.62 5.21 3.11
CA TRP A 574 -37.73 5.18 4.57
C TRP A 574 -38.74 6.21 5.09
N SER A 575 -38.77 7.41 4.49
CA SER A 575 -39.74 8.45 4.83
C SER A 575 -41.20 8.07 4.53
N LYS A 576 -41.44 7.09 3.66
CA LYS A 576 -42.78 6.57 3.31
C LYS A 576 -43.12 5.25 4.01
N CYS A 577 -42.13 4.58 4.60
CA CYS A 577 -42.26 3.27 5.22
C CYS A 577 -41.99 3.36 6.72
N ASP A 578 -42.77 4.16 7.45
CA ASP A 578 -42.46 4.45 8.87
C ASP A 578 -42.41 3.20 9.76
N HIS A 579 -43.14 2.13 9.41
CA HIS A 579 -43.13 0.83 10.10
C HIS A 579 -41.74 0.16 10.19
N VAL A 580 -40.81 0.44 9.25
CA VAL A 580 -39.43 -0.08 9.32
C VAL A 580 -38.64 0.58 10.45
N THR A 581 -39.05 1.77 10.90
CA THR A 581 -38.38 2.54 11.96
C THR A 581 -38.35 1.78 13.28
N ASP A 582 -39.44 1.10 13.64
CA ASP A 582 -39.48 0.30 14.88
C ASP A 582 -38.53 -0.89 14.81
N THR A 583 -38.42 -1.52 13.64
CA THR A 583 -37.44 -2.60 13.40
C THR A 583 -36.02 -2.05 13.49
N PHE A 584 -35.71 -0.91 12.85
CA PHE A 584 -34.39 -0.29 12.98
C PHE A 584 -34.09 0.15 14.42
N LYS A 585 -35.07 0.66 15.16
CA LYS A 585 -34.89 1.04 16.57
C LYS A 585 -34.58 -0.18 17.44
N LYS A 586 -35.28 -1.30 17.26
CA LYS A 586 -34.98 -2.57 17.93
C LYS A 586 -33.56 -3.05 17.62
N LEU A 587 -33.19 -3.06 16.34
CA LEU A 587 -31.88 -3.54 15.89
C LEU A 587 -30.72 -2.60 16.28
N CYS A 588 -31.01 -1.31 16.49
CA CYS A 588 -30.07 -0.31 16.98
C CYS A 588 -29.62 -0.60 18.42
N CYS A 589 -30.44 -1.32 19.20
CA CYS A 589 -30.08 -1.80 20.53
C CYS A 589 -29.11 -3.00 20.53
N ALA A 590 -28.52 -3.34 19.37
CA ALA A 590 -27.50 -4.37 19.21
C ALA A 590 -27.94 -5.78 19.70
N PRO A 591 -29.09 -6.32 19.23
CA PRO A 591 -29.52 -7.65 19.61
C PRO A 591 -28.64 -8.73 18.97
N PHE A 592 -28.30 -9.78 19.70
CA PHE A 592 -27.47 -10.90 19.20
C PHE A 592 -28.16 -11.76 18.12
N GLU A 593 -29.49 -11.65 17.97
CA GLU A 593 -30.27 -12.43 17.03
C GLU A 593 -31.19 -11.56 16.18
N LEU A 594 -31.28 -11.91 14.89
CA LEU A 594 -32.19 -11.30 13.94
C LEU A 594 -33.39 -12.23 13.70
N THR A 595 -34.59 -11.79 14.07
CA THR A 595 -35.78 -12.66 14.02
C THR A 595 -36.39 -12.72 12.61
N ALA A 596 -37.20 -13.75 12.34
CA ALA A 596 -37.92 -13.87 11.07
C ALA A 596 -38.87 -12.70 10.80
N ASN A 597 -39.48 -12.13 11.85
CA ASN A 597 -40.34 -10.95 11.72
C ASN A 597 -39.54 -9.70 11.33
N ASP A 598 -38.36 -9.51 11.92
CA ASP A 598 -37.46 -8.40 11.55
C ASP A 598 -37.05 -8.54 10.07
N MET A 599 -36.69 -9.75 9.64
CA MET A 599 -36.35 -10.03 8.24
C MET A 599 -37.51 -9.76 7.29
N SER A 600 -38.75 -10.14 7.63
CA SER A 600 -39.91 -9.85 6.79
C SER A 600 -40.09 -8.35 6.55
N VAL A 601 -39.90 -7.52 7.58
CA VAL A 601 -39.99 -6.07 7.47
C VAL A 601 -38.83 -5.50 6.63
N LEU A 602 -37.61 -5.98 6.84
CA LEU A 602 -36.43 -5.54 6.09
C LEU A 602 -36.47 -5.97 4.62
N GLU A 603 -36.99 -7.16 4.32
CA GLU A 603 -37.19 -7.64 2.95
C GLU A 603 -38.21 -6.80 2.21
N ARG A 604 -39.33 -6.46 2.86
CA ARG A 604 -40.31 -5.54 2.29
C ARG A 604 -39.68 -4.18 2.01
N PHE A 605 -38.89 -3.65 2.95
CA PHE A 605 -38.18 -2.39 2.77
C PHE A 605 -37.22 -2.43 1.57
N VAL A 606 -36.37 -3.46 1.48
CA VAL A 606 -35.41 -3.62 0.37
C VAL A 606 -36.13 -3.82 -0.97
N THR A 607 -37.25 -4.53 -0.99
CA THR A 607 -38.08 -4.67 -2.20
C THR A 607 -38.54 -3.31 -2.71
N LEU A 608 -38.99 -2.43 -1.82
CA LEU A 608 -39.43 -1.07 -2.16
C LEU A 608 -38.27 -0.12 -2.56
N LEU A 609 -37.03 -0.42 -2.16
CA LEU A 609 -35.85 0.29 -2.68
C LEU A 609 -35.69 0.08 -4.19
N TYR A 610 -35.86 -1.17 -4.64
CA TYR A 610 -35.72 -1.53 -6.06
C TYR A 610 -36.97 -1.24 -6.89
N ASP A 611 -38.16 -1.36 -6.29
CA ASP A 611 -39.44 -1.09 -6.95
C ASP A 611 -40.49 -0.58 -5.96
N ARG A 612 -40.69 0.75 -5.96
CA ARG A 612 -41.62 1.45 -5.05
C ARG A 612 -43.07 1.01 -5.19
N GLY A 613 -43.47 0.48 -6.35
CA GLY A 613 -44.82 0.00 -6.62
C GLY A 613 -45.00 -1.50 -6.40
N SER A 614 -43.99 -2.17 -5.85
CA SER A 614 -44.01 -3.63 -5.77
C SER A 614 -45.05 -4.15 -4.79
N ASN A 615 -45.79 -5.17 -5.22
CA ASN A 615 -46.68 -5.98 -4.38
C ASN A 615 -45.97 -7.18 -3.73
N CYS A 616 -44.68 -7.40 -4.02
CA CYS A 616 -43.90 -8.48 -3.42
C CYS A 616 -43.54 -8.13 -1.97
N HIS A 617 -43.72 -9.07 -1.05
CA HIS A 617 -43.38 -8.88 0.37
C HIS A 617 -41.98 -9.37 0.74
N ASP A 618 -41.42 -10.28 -0.05
CA ASP A 618 -40.09 -10.85 0.13
C ASP A 618 -39.18 -10.58 -1.08
N VAL A 619 -37.86 -10.55 -0.84
CA VAL A 619 -36.86 -10.22 -1.87
C VAL A 619 -36.71 -11.30 -2.94
N ASN A 620 -36.97 -12.57 -2.62
CA ASN A 620 -36.84 -13.68 -3.58
C ASN A 620 -37.94 -13.62 -4.65
N SER A 621 -39.18 -13.39 -4.23
CA SER A 621 -40.32 -13.12 -5.12
C SER A 621 -40.08 -11.87 -5.95
N ALA A 622 -39.59 -10.80 -5.33
CA ALA A 622 -39.25 -9.56 -6.01
C ALA A 622 -38.18 -9.75 -7.09
N ARG A 623 -37.11 -10.51 -6.79
CA ARG A 623 -36.06 -10.89 -7.75
C ARG A 623 -36.62 -11.60 -8.97
N LYS A 624 -37.42 -12.65 -8.75
CA LYS A 624 -38.07 -13.40 -9.82
C LYS A 624 -38.96 -12.50 -10.67
N TYR A 625 -39.79 -11.68 -10.03
CA TYR A 625 -40.70 -10.78 -10.73
C TYR A 625 -39.93 -9.76 -11.59
N MET A 626 -38.93 -9.08 -11.02
CA MET A 626 -38.17 -8.07 -11.73
C MET A 626 -37.36 -8.65 -12.89
N PHE A 627 -36.76 -9.81 -12.71
CA PHE A 627 -36.02 -10.45 -13.80
C PHE A 627 -36.94 -10.91 -14.93
N THR A 628 -38.04 -11.60 -14.59
CA THR A 628 -38.90 -12.27 -15.60
C THR A 628 -39.96 -11.38 -16.23
N LYS A 629 -40.47 -10.36 -15.50
CA LYS A 629 -41.57 -9.50 -15.97
C LYS A 629 -41.11 -8.12 -16.40
N THR A 630 -40.04 -7.58 -15.83
CA THR A 630 -39.53 -6.25 -16.19
C THR A 630 -38.20 -6.27 -16.93
N GLY A 631 -37.60 -7.45 -17.12
CA GLY A 631 -36.38 -7.62 -17.91
C GLY A 631 -35.13 -7.00 -17.30
N ARG A 632 -35.11 -6.79 -15.97
CA ARG A 632 -33.94 -6.22 -15.28
C ARG A 632 -32.78 -7.21 -15.25
N GLN A 633 -31.57 -6.67 -15.39
CA GLN A 633 -30.33 -7.43 -15.23
C GLN A 633 -30.18 -7.94 -13.79
N ILE A 634 -29.48 -9.07 -13.61
CA ILE A 634 -29.30 -9.76 -12.32
C ILE A 634 -28.62 -8.89 -11.25
N GLU A 635 -27.81 -7.92 -11.66
CA GLU A 635 -27.16 -6.96 -10.77
C GLU A 635 -28.10 -5.81 -10.33
N ASN A 636 -29.22 -5.60 -11.04
CA ASN A 636 -30.18 -4.52 -10.79
C ASN A 636 -31.49 -5.03 -10.16
N ILE A 637 -31.43 -6.17 -9.47
CA ILE A 637 -32.50 -6.73 -8.65
C ILE A 637 -32.04 -6.88 -7.19
N PRO A 638 -32.95 -7.03 -6.21
CA PRO A 638 -32.58 -7.20 -4.80
C PRO A 638 -31.64 -8.39 -4.54
N PRO A 639 -30.86 -8.42 -3.42
CA PRO A 639 -30.18 -9.65 -2.97
C PRO A 639 -31.15 -10.79 -2.65
N THR A 640 -30.65 -12.03 -2.63
CA THR A 640 -31.43 -13.16 -2.06
C THR A 640 -31.71 -12.93 -0.58
N SER A 641 -32.72 -13.61 -0.04
CA SER A 641 -33.04 -13.56 1.39
C SER A 641 -31.82 -13.90 2.27
N GLU A 642 -31.10 -14.98 1.93
CA GLU A 642 -29.87 -15.39 2.65
C GLU A 642 -28.74 -14.35 2.57
N ALA A 643 -28.50 -13.76 1.39
CA ALA A 643 -27.49 -12.72 1.23
C ALA A 643 -27.89 -11.44 1.98
N LEU A 644 -29.20 -11.11 1.98
CA LEU A 644 -29.73 -9.99 2.75
C LEU A 644 -29.58 -10.24 4.25
N PHE A 645 -29.81 -11.46 4.74
CA PHE A 645 -29.64 -11.80 6.15
C PHE A 645 -28.21 -11.54 6.62
N GLN A 646 -27.19 -11.97 5.86
CA GLN A 646 -25.79 -11.66 6.20
C GLN A 646 -25.49 -10.16 6.14
N HIS A 647 -26.05 -9.46 5.15
CA HIS A 647 -25.96 -8.00 5.06
C HIS A 647 -26.61 -7.30 6.27
N CYS A 648 -27.75 -7.77 6.74
CA CYS A 648 -28.43 -7.27 7.94
C CYS A 648 -27.54 -7.45 9.17
N LYS A 649 -26.96 -8.65 9.37
CA LYS A 649 -26.02 -8.90 10.47
C LYS A 649 -24.87 -7.90 10.44
N ARG A 650 -24.22 -7.74 9.29
CA ARG A 650 -23.12 -6.78 9.11
C ARG A 650 -23.52 -5.34 9.40
N ALA A 651 -24.72 -4.94 9.00
CA ALA A 651 -25.29 -3.63 9.31
C ALA A 651 -25.55 -3.46 10.82
N ILE A 652 -26.07 -4.48 11.51
CA ILE A 652 -26.29 -4.44 12.96
C ILE A 652 -24.97 -4.38 13.72
N TYR A 653 -23.94 -5.08 13.25
CA TYR A 653 -22.60 -4.99 13.81
C TYR A 653 -22.07 -3.55 13.77
N GLN A 654 -22.14 -2.89 12.61
CA GLN A 654 -21.69 -1.51 12.48
C GLN A 654 -22.61 -0.51 13.20
N GLY A 655 -23.91 -0.54 12.90
CA GLY A 655 -24.87 0.44 13.39
C GLY A 655 -25.27 0.23 14.85
N GLY A 656 -25.50 -1.02 15.26
CA GLY A 656 -25.89 -1.40 16.61
C GLY A 656 -24.68 -1.53 17.54
N HIS A 657 -23.78 -2.49 17.30
CA HIS A 657 -22.69 -2.78 18.24
C HIS A 657 -21.63 -1.67 18.31
N ILE A 658 -21.21 -1.09 17.17
CA ILE A 658 -20.18 -0.04 17.17
C ILE A 658 -20.78 1.36 17.38
N TRP A 659 -21.67 1.79 16.48
CA TRP A 659 -22.12 3.19 16.45
C TRP A 659 -23.10 3.56 17.56
N SER A 660 -24.00 2.66 17.97
CA SER A 660 -24.99 2.99 19.02
C SER A 660 -24.37 3.05 20.42
N GLN A 661 -23.20 2.44 20.59
CA GLN A 661 -22.40 2.42 21.82
C GLN A 661 -21.25 3.45 21.79
N ALA A 662 -21.24 4.40 20.83
CA ALA A 662 -20.15 5.38 20.68
C ALA A 662 -19.93 6.35 21.86
N HIS A 663 -20.79 6.30 22.88
CA HIS A 663 -20.69 7.07 24.11
C HIS A 663 -19.98 6.28 25.23
N GLU A 664 -19.74 4.99 25.04
CA GLU A 664 -19.04 4.12 25.98
C GLU A 664 -17.54 4.11 25.64
N ARG A 665 -16.65 4.15 26.63
CA ARG A 665 -15.19 4.16 26.35
C ARG A 665 -14.67 2.83 25.80
N GLN A 666 -15.28 1.72 26.21
CA GLN A 666 -14.83 0.37 25.92
C GLN A 666 -16.01 -0.56 25.63
N PRO A 667 -16.79 -0.32 24.55
CA PRO A 667 -17.84 -1.23 24.12
C PRO A 667 -17.32 -2.65 23.93
N VAL A 668 -18.10 -3.64 24.36
CA VAL A 668 -17.82 -5.06 24.13
C VAL A 668 -18.46 -5.46 22.81
N LEU A 669 -17.61 -5.72 21.81
CA LEU A 669 -18.04 -6.11 20.48
C LEU A 669 -18.07 -7.63 20.34
N PRO A 670 -19.08 -8.21 19.67
CA PRO A 670 -19.08 -9.63 19.33
C PRO A 670 -17.99 -9.95 18.29
N ASP A 671 -17.70 -11.23 18.06
CA ASP A 671 -16.71 -11.62 17.05
C ASP A 671 -17.20 -11.22 15.64
N PRO A 672 -16.46 -10.39 14.88
CA PRO A 672 -16.88 -9.98 13.55
C PRO A 672 -17.13 -11.13 12.57
N SER A 673 -16.49 -12.29 12.76
CA SER A 673 -16.67 -13.47 11.89
C SER A 673 -18.07 -14.06 11.97
N ASP A 674 -18.78 -13.83 13.07
CA ASP A 674 -20.17 -14.25 13.25
C ASP A 674 -21.17 -13.24 12.66
N TRP A 675 -20.72 -12.13 12.06
CA TRP A 675 -21.58 -10.98 11.72
C TRP A 675 -21.51 -10.51 10.26
N GLY A 676 -21.49 -11.45 9.31
CA GLY A 676 -21.81 -11.19 7.89
C GLY A 676 -20.63 -10.99 6.94
#